data_AF-A0ABD6P6A8-F1
#
_entry.id   AF-A0ABD6P6A8-F1
#
_cell.length_a   1.000
_cell.length_b   1.000
_cell.length_c   1.000
_cell.angle_alpha   90.00
_cell.angle_beta   90.00
_cell.angle_gamma   90.00
#
_symmetry.space_group_name_H-M   'P 1'
#
loop_
_entity.id
_entity.type
_entity.pdbx_description
1 polymer ?
#
loop_
_entity_poly.entity_id
_entity_poly.type
_entity_poly.pdbx_seq_one_letter_code
_entity_poly.pdbx_strand_id
1 'polypeptide(L)'
;MRIAVTGASGVLGRGLAARLLGMGHDVVGIARHRPESWSSAAEFVAADIRDATAVRRAVAGADAVAHCAWARDTRKARDSEQVNIGGTSNVLAAAAPSARIVFPSSAHVYGGGKAPHPESEAASPGSAVGAHQARVEEMLARSGVESVAVRCALVVGRGVDNWVRRALALPAFPGGWADRRVQVVHVDDALRLLARAVLDDEITSGPVNLAAPGAPTVRDIARTLGRPLVPVRLAPFAGLCAPLMNTARLRDEWGFQPAFSADECVEDLESGVRGRVTLGKRVISVPWRLARIQELPAVDAPAEDGVAPRLAGPEGANGEFDTPIDPRFPTYLATNLSEALPGPFSPSSASVTVRGLRAGGVAIAERLRPGGIIQREIAMRTVAVFAHRLYGAITSAHFMAETVPFAKPATIVSKSGFFGPSMASLPIFGEQRPPIETGRARRRLRTLRNIGVFAVNLVGLSAGSAKDTRALAADVDRLERLAGGDLSRLDDPRLHSVILLARDDVVYSWVLASGSFMLCAAYNVLLRGLWGRDAAPPAGPELVSARSVEAVQRLVVAARRDPKVTGALADPGPHLERLAADAPGFYAAVRDELGLIGHRGPAELEMLSTSYADDPELLIRMVTRAMSAPAAAQPTHPRIPLRARPVAALFARQLRDREARRDKMVRANWVLRALLRECGRRLAGAGALAGPDDVFYLLVDEIDAPPADVAKLVARRREEQRGLAGVVPPTVFSGSWQPTGTSSPALAGGDTLRGVGVCGGRVRGRVRIVRPETIDDLQPGEILVAEVTDVGYTAAFCYAAAVVTELGGPMSHAAVVAREFGFPCVVDVQGATKSLPPGAMVEVDGATGEIRVLELAAEDTAR
;
A
#
# COMPACT_ATOMS: atom_id res chain seq x y z
N MET A 1 -7.45 26.30 13.65
CA MET A 1 -8.90 26.52 13.48
C MET A 1 -9.65 25.28 13.94
N ARG A 2 -10.85 25.47 14.50
CA ARG A 2 -11.85 24.41 14.72
C ARG A 2 -12.80 24.38 13.53
N ILE A 3 -12.94 23.22 12.88
CA ILE A 3 -13.67 23.07 11.61
C ILE A 3 -14.75 21.99 11.76
N ALA A 4 -16.00 22.35 11.48
CA ALA A 4 -17.09 21.40 11.47
C ALA A 4 -17.33 20.84 10.06
N VAL A 5 -17.33 19.52 9.90
CA VAL A 5 -17.58 18.84 8.62
C VAL A 5 -18.90 18.10 8.68
N THR A 6 -19.91 18.63 7.99
CA THR A 6 -21.20 17.93 7.85
C THR A 6 -21.13 16.91 6.70
N GLY A 7 -21.86 15.79 6.82
CA GLY A 7 -21.75 14.73 5.83
C GLY A 7 -20.37 14.07 5.86
N ALA A 8 -19.75 14.05 7.04
CA ALA A 8 -18.42 13.51 7.32
C ALA A 8 -18.21 12.04 6.87
N SER A 9 -19.29 11.29 6.63
CA SER A 9 -19.23 9.92 6.10
C SER A 9 -19.32 9.81 4.59
N GLY A 10 -19.48 10.91 3.86
CA GLY A 10 -19.48 10.93 2.40
C GLY A 10 -18.09 11.09 1.82
N VAL A 11 -17.91 10.83 0.53
CA VAL A 11 -16.62 10.93 -0.20
C VAL A 11 -15.89 12.24 0.10
N LEU A 12 -16.56 13.38 -0.12
CA LEU A 12 -15.95 14.70 0.06
C LEU A 12 -15.74 15.03 1.54
N GLY A 13 -16.74 14.78 2.40
CA GLY A 13 -16.64 15.07 3.84
C GLY A 13 -15.52 14.28 4.52
N ARG A 14 -15.43 12.98 4.24
CA ARG A 14 -14.40 12.10 4.81
C ARG A 14 -13.01 12.49 4.32
N GLY A 15 -12.85 12.71 3.00
CA GLY A 15 -11.56 13.10 2.43
C GLY A 15 -11.10 14.47 2.92
N LEU A 16 -12.02 15.44 3.04
CA LEU A 16 -11.71 16.77 3.53
C LEU A 16 -11.34 16.76 5.02
N ALA A 17 -12.09 16.01 5.83
CA ALA A 17 -11.77 15.87 7.26
C ALA A 17 -10.38 15.25 7.46
N ALA A 18 -10.04 14.20 6.70
CA ALA A 18 -8.71 13.58 6.77
C ALA A 18 -7.59 14.58 6.42
N ARG A 19 -7.79 15.40 5.37
CA ARG A 19 -6.82 16.42 4.96
C ARG A 19 -6.65 17.52 6.00
N LEU A 20 -7.75 18.04 6.54
CA LEU A 20 -7.74 19.10 7.55
C LEU A 20 -7.13 18.62 8.89
N LEU A 21 -7.39 17.37 9.28
CA LEU A 21 -6.72 16.75 10.44
C LEU A 21 -5.21 16.61 10.20
N GLY A 22 -4.79 16.21 8.99
CA GLY A 22 -3.38 16.13 8.61
C GLY A 22 -2.65 17.48 8.67
N MET A 23 -3.36 18.57 8.38
CA MET A 23 -2.88 19.96 8.54
C MET A 23 -2.78 20.42 10.01
N GLY A 24 -3.19 19.59 10.97
CA GLY A 24 -3.18 19.93 12.40
C GLY A 24 -4.38 20.77 12.86
N HIS A 25 -5.47 20.82 12.10
CA HIS A 25 -6.70 21.49 12.53
C HIS A 25 -7.56 20.60 13.43
N ASP A 26 -8.33 21.22 14.33
CA ASP A 26 -9.33 20.53 15.14
C ASP A 26 -10.58 20.30 14.27
N VAL A 27 -10.96 19.05 14.03
CA VAL A 27 -12.06 18.69 13.12
C VAL A 27 -13.15 17.92 13.85
N VAL A 28 -14.39 18.41 13.74
CA VAL A 28 -15.59 17.75 14.25
C VAL A 28 -16.43 17.25 13.08
N GLY A 29 -16.69 15.94 13.03
CA GLY A 29 -17.54 15.35 12.00
C GLY A 29 -18.98 15.18 12.46
N ILE A 30 -19.96 15.43 11.58
CA ILE A 30 -21.36 15.03 11.80
C ILE A 30 -21.92 14.24 10.62
N ALA A 31 -22.37 13.02 10.87
CA ALA A 31 -23.13 12.20 9.93
C ALA A 31 -23.86 11.06 10.67
N ARG A 32 -24.80 10.41 9.97
CA ARG A 32 -25.62 9.33 10.55
C ARG A 32 -24.81 8.11 11.02
N HIS A 33 -23.64 7.87 10.42
CA HIS A 33 -22.79 6.73 10.75
C HIS A 33 -21.34 7.21 10.79
N ARG A 34 -20.60 6.80 11.82
CA ARG A 34 -19.16 7.05 11.94
C ARG A 34 -18.41 6.21 10.91
N PRO A 35 -17.58 6.81 10.03
CA PRO A 35 -16.72 6.05 9.13
C PRO A 35 -15.75 5.17 9.92
N GLU A 36 -15.47 3.97 9.41
CA GLU A 36 -14.50 3.06 10.05
C GLU A 36 -13.08 3.67 10.08
N SER A 37 -12.78 4.53 9.10
CA SER A 37 -11.52 5.26 8.96
C SER A 37 -11.44 6.55 9.77
N TRP A 38 -12.50 6.94 10.49
CA TRP A 38 -12.51 8.19 11.26
C TRP A 38 -11.58 8.09 12.48
N SER A 39 -10.62 9.01 12.56
CA SER A 39 -9.64 9.07 13.64
C SER A 39 -10.31 9.03 15.02
N SER A 40 -9.80 8.20 15.93
CA SER A 40 -10.25 8.14 17.32
C SER A 40 -10.06 9.48 18.04
N ALA A 41 -9.03 10.24 17.66
CA ALA A 41 -8.68 11.53 18.22
C ALA A 41 -9.59 12.69 17.77
N ALA A 42 -10.37 12.50 16.69
CA ALA A 42 -11.28 13.52 16.17
C ALA A 42 -12.71 13.32 16.67
N GLU A 43 -13.37 14.40 17.11
CA GLU A 43 -14.75 14.36 17.58
C GLU A 43 -15.69 13.95 16.44
N PHE A 44 -16.67 13.09 16.74
CA PHE A 44 -17.69 12.67 15.79
C PHE A 44 -19.06 12.62 16.43
N VAL A 45 -19.99 13.38 15.86
CA VAL A 45 -21.40 13.39 16.24
C VAL A 45 -22.19 12.48 15.30
N ALA A 46 -22.54 11.29 15.81
CA ALA A 46 -23.38 10.32 15.10
C ALA A 46 -24.87 10.76 15.13
N ALA A 47 -25.26 11.63 14.20
CA ALA A 47 -26.61 12.17 14.13
C ALA A 47 -27.04 12.52 12.69
N ASP A 48 -28.34 12.72 12.50
CA ASP A 48 -28.90 13.25 11.26
C ASP A 48 -28.82 14.79 11.28
N ILE A 49 -28.52 15.42 10.14
CA ILE A 49 -28.42 16.89 10.04
C ILE A 49 -29.75 17.61 10.32
N ARG A 50 -30.88 16.89 10.27
CA ARG A 50 -32.19 17.40 10.65
C ARG A 50 -32.32 17.65 12.16
N ASP A 51 -31.48 17.03 12.99
CA ASP A 51 -31.44 17.28 14.43
C ASP A 51 -30.68 18.58 14.73
N ALA A 52 -31.43 19.66 14.93
CA ALA A 52 -30.87 20.99 15.20
C ALA A 52 -29.99 21.03 16.46
N THR A 53 -30.28 20.22 17.48
CA THR A 53 -29.49 20.16 18.71
C THR A 53 -28.15 19.48 18.47
N ALA A 54 -28.15 18.38 17.72
CA ALA A 54 -26.92 17.71 17.34
C ALA A 54 -26.05 18.58 16.41
N VAL A 55 -26.66 19.31 15.47
CA VAL A 55 -25.95 20.27 14.60
C VAL A 55 -25.33 21.39 15.41
N ARG A 56 -26.07 22.01 16.34
CA ARG A 56 -25.50 23.03 17.24
C ARG A 56 -24.30 22.52 18.02
N ARG A 57 -24.36 21.30 18.57
CA ARG A 57 -23.23 20.69 19.26
C ARG A 57 -22.00 20.52 18.35
N ALA A 58 -22.21 20.05 17.12
CA ALA A 58 -21.11 19.80 16.18
C ALA A 58 -20.46 21.09 15.65
N VAL A 59 -21.25 22.15 15.46
CA VAL A 59 -20.82 23.42 14.86
C VAL A 59 -20.37 24.45 15.91
N ALA A 60 -20.71 24.25 17.19
CA ALA A 60 -20.36 25.16 18.26
C ALA A 60 -18.85 25.49 18.28
N GLY A 61 -18.53 26.78 18.23
CA GLY A 61 -17.16 27.29 18.26
C GLY A 61 -16.33 26.99 17.01
N ALA A 62 -16.93 26.53 15.92
CA ALA A 62 -16.22 26.33 14.67
C ALA A 62 -15.93 27.67 13.96
N ASP A 63 -14.68 27.87 13.56
CA ASP A 63 -14.23 28.99 12.73
C ASP A 63 -14.71 28.84 11.28
N ALA A 64 -14.87 27.59 10.83
CA ALA A 64 -15.39 27.27 9.51
C ALA A 64 -16.26 26.01 9.51
N VAL A 65 -17.23 25.96 8.59
CA VAL A 65 -18.11 24.81 8.37
C VAL A 65 -18.00 24.34 6.92
N ALA A 66 -17.50 23.11 6.73
CA ALA A 66 -17.58 22.42 5.45
C ALA A 66 -18.92 21.66 5.35
N HIS A 67 -19.87 22.23 4.62
CA HIS A 67 -21.23 21.71 4.52
C HIS A 67 -21.39 20.63 3.43
N CYS A 68 -20.82 19.43 3.64
CA CYS A 68 -20.88 18.32 2.66
C CYS A 68 -22.10 17.39 2.80
N ALA A 69 -23.02 17.64 3.75
CA ALA A 69 -24.21 16.81 3.94
C ALA A 69 -25.20 16.97 2.79
N TRP A 70 -25.56 15.86 2.11
CA TRP A 70 -26.48 15.91 0.98
C TRP A 70 -27.28 14.62 0.77
N ALA A 71 -28.57 14.75 0.45
CA ALA A 71 -29.46 13.67 0.03
C ALA A 71 -29.85 13.80 -1.47
N ARG A 72 -29.89 12.67 -2.18
CA ARG A 72 -30.26 12.60 -3.62
C ARG A 72 -31.48 11.69 -3.90
N ASP A 73 -32.22 11.23 -2.88
CA ASP A 73 -33.30 10.27 -3.12
C ASP A 73 -34.57 10.95 -3.64
N THR A 74 -34.77 10.87 -4.95
CA THR A 74 -35.91 11.46 -5.66
C THR A 74 -37.24 10.74 -5.37
N ARG A 75 -37.22 9.53 -4.79
CA ARG A 75 -38.45 8.80 -4.42
C ARG A 75 -39.01 9.23 -3.07
N LYS A 76 -38.22 9.94 -2.26
CA LYS A 76 -38.63 10.56 -1.00
C LYS A 76 -38.33 12.04 -1.06
N ALA A 77 -38.99 12.75 -1.99
CA ALA A 77 -38.75 14.17 -2.25
C ALA A 77 -38.80 15.02 -0.97
N ARG A 78 -39.81 14.78 -0.10
CA ARG A 78 -39.93 15.44 1.21
C ARG A 78 -38.74 15.18 2.13
N ASP A 79 -38.25 13.95 2.20
CA ASP A 79 -37.07 13.62 3.04
C ASP A 79 -35.82 14.32 2.50
N SER A 80 -35.61 14.33 1.18
CA SER A 80 -34.46 15.00 0.56
C SER A 80 -34.53 16.53 0.73
N GLU A 81 -35.72 17.12 0.68
CA GLU A 81 -35.93 18.55 0.95
C GLU A 81 -35.65 18.88 2.43
N GLN A 82 -36.17 18.10 3.38
CA GLN A 82 -35.87 18.31 4.80
C GLN A 82 -34.38 18.17 5.11
N VAL A 83 -33.69 17.22 4.49
CA VAL A 83 -32.24 17.07 4.68
C VAL A 83 -31.48 18.22 4.03
N ASN A 84 -31.76 18.55 2.77
CA ASN A 84 -30.96 19.52 2.01
C ASN A 84 -31.30 20.97 2.34
N ILE A 85 -32.54 21.30 2.67
CA ILE A 85 -32.97 22.67 2.98
C ILE A 85 -33.10 22.87 4.49
N GLY A 86 -33.81 21.94 5.17
CA GLY A 86 -33.94 21.98 6.63
C GLY A 86 -32.60 21.78 7.34
N GLY A 87 -31.78 20.83 6.87
CA GLY A 87 -30.42 20.62 7.38
C GLY A 87 -29.51 21.82 7.19
N THR A 88 -29.52 22.46 6.02
CA THR A 88 -28.77 23.72 5.81
C THR A 88 -29.28 24.84 6.70
N SER A 89 -30.59 24.93 6.92
CA SER A 89 -31.16 25.92 7.86
C SER A 89 -30.64 25.72 9.28
N ASN A 90 -30.53 24.45 9.73
CA ASN A 90 -29.93 24.13 11.02
C ASN A 90 -28.45 24.52 11.10
N VAL A 91 -27.69 24.31 10.02
CA VAL A 91 -26.26 24.70 9.96
C VAL A 91 -26.11 26.21 10.02
N LEU A 92 -26.88 26.95 9.23
CA LEU A 92 -26.89 28.41 9.23
C LEU A 92 -27.27 28.97 10.61
N ALA A 93 -28.28 28.40 11.26
CA ALA A 93 -28.69 28.82 12.59
C ALA A 93 -27.68 28.46 13.70
N ALA A 94 -26.81 27.47 13.47
CA ALA A 94 -25.79 27.03 14.42
C ALA A 94 -24.42 27.69 14.21
N ALA A 95 -24.12 28.13 12.99
CA ALA A 95 -22.85 28.78 12.65
C ALA A 95 -22.74 30.14 13.35
N ALA A 96 -21.55 30.45 13.84
CA ALA A 96 -21.27 31.79 14.33
C ALA A 96 -21.35 32.81 13.16
N PRO A 97 -21.76 34.06 13.39
CA PRO A 97 -21.78 35.09 12.34
C PRO A 97 -20.40 35.33 11.70
N SER A 98 -19.33 35.09 12.45
CA SER A 98 -17.93 35.19 12.01
C SER A 98 -17.41 33.92 11.34
N ALA A 99 -18.16 32.83 11.34
CA ALA A 99 -17.71 31.58 10.75
C ALA A 99 -17.81 31.63 9.23
N ARG A 100 -16.90 30.95 8.54
CA ARG A 100 -16.98 30.76 7.09
C ARG A 100 -17.72 29.47 6.75
N ILE A 101 -18.57 29.46 5.73
CA ILE A 101 -19.27 28.24 5.26
C ILE A 101 -18.84 27.88 3.84
N VAL A 102 -18.28 26.69 3.66
CA VAL A 102 -17.92 26.14 2.35
C VAL A 102 -18.91 25.05 1.96
N PHE A 103 -19.59 25.21 0.82
CA PHE A 103 -20.62 24.30 0.34
C PHE A 103 -20.23 23.69 -1.02
N PRO A 104 -20.05 22.35 -1.11
CA PRO A 104 -19.90 21.65 -2.38
C PRO A 104 -21.24 21.62 -3.15
N SER A 105 -21.43 22.59 -4.04
CA SER A 105 -22.54 22.67 -4.98
C SER A 105 -22.29 21.83 -6.25
N SER A 106 -23.10 21.98 -7.30
CA SER A 106 -22.91 21.27 -8.58
C SER A 106 -23.28 22.13 -9.77
N ALA A 107 -22.72 21.78 -10.93
CA ALA A 107 -23.14 22.25 -12.25
C ALA A 107 -24.65 22.13 -12.53
N HIS A 108 -25.39 21.29 -11.80
CA HIS A 108 -26.85 21.13 -11.96
C HIS A 108 -27.67 22.38 -11.55
N VAL A 109 -27.05 23.39 -10.95
CA VAL A 109 -27.68 24.69 -10.69
C VAL A 109 -27.93 25.49 -11.97
N TYR A 110 -27.18 25.20 -13.04
CA TYR A 110 -27.37 25.80 -14.35
C TYR A 110 -28.48 25.11 -15.15
N GLY A 111 -28.99 25.81 -16.15
CA GLY A 111 -29.95 25.31 -17.14
C GLY A 111 -29.29 24.46 -18.21
N GLY A 112 -30.12 23.93 -19.13
CA GLY A 112 -29.60 23.25 -20.31
C GLY A 112 -28.91 24.21 -21.28
N GLY A 113 -27.89 23.74 -22.01
CA GLY A 113 -27.16 24.56 -22.96
C GLY A 113 -26.00 23.78 -23.58
N LYS A 114 -25.44 24.29 -24.69
CA LYS A 114 -24.20 23.76 -25.28
C LYS A 114 -22.96 24.59 -24.89
N ALA A 115 -23.15 25.85 -24.53
CA ALA A 115 -22.07 26.74 -24.13
C ALA A 115 -21.72 26.53 -22.63
N PRO A 116 -20.46 26.70 -22.23
CA PRO A 116 -20.07 26.70 -20.82
C PRO A 116 -20.65 27.91 -20.07
N HIS A 117 -21.31 27.66 -18.93
CA HIS A 117 -21.97 28.67 -18.11
C HIS A 117 -20.98 29.33 -17.11
N PRO A 118 -20.89 30.67 -17.05
CA PRO A 118 -20.11 31.38 -16.04
C PRO A 118 -20.87 31.51 -14.71
N GLU A 119 -20.15 31.80 -13.63
CA GLU A 119 -20.70 31.93 -12.28
C GLU A 119 -21.68 33.11 -12.14
N SER A 120 -21.50 34.14 -12.97
CA SER A 120 -22.36 35.33 -13.04
C SER A 120 -23.74 35.04 -13.62
N GLU A 121 -23.93 33.89 -14.28
CA GLU A 121 -25.23 33.50 -14.81
C GLU A 121 -26.18 33.08 -13.67
N ALA A 122 -27.43 33.54 -13.75
CA ALA A 122 -28.46 33.19 -12.79
C ALA A 122 -28.75 31.68 -12.81
N ALA A 123 -28.89 31.08 -11.63
CA ALA A 123 -29.25 29.68 -11.50
C ALA A 123 -30.61 29.40 -12.17
N SER A 124 -30.66 28.40 -13.03
CA SER A 124 -31.83 28.01 -13.82
C SER A 124 -31.99 26.48 -13.88
N PRO A 125 -32.07 25.80 -12.72
CA PRO A 125 -31.89 24.36 -12.63
C PRO A 125 -33.00 23.58 -13.35
N GLY A 126 -32.60 22.69 -14.26
CA GLY A 126 -33.51 21.78 -14.98
C GLY A 126 -33.89 20.50 -14.22
N SER A 127 -33.48 20.36 -12.95
CA SER A 127 -33.70 19.15 -12.15
C SER A 127 -33.98 19.48 -10.69
N ALA A 128 -34.72 18.61 -9.99
CA ALA A 128 -35.01 18.76 -8.55
C ALA A 128 -33.73 18.85 -7.69
N VAL A 129 -32.69 18.09 -8.06
CA VAL A 129 -31.39 18.15 -7.37
C VAL A 129 -30.75 19.53 -7.55
N GLY A 130 -30.76 20.06 -8.78
CA GLY A 130 -30.28 21.41 -9.07
C GLY A 130 -31.06 22.50 -8.35
N ALA A 131 -32.38 22.34 -8.26
CA ALA A 131 -33.26 23.27 -7.55
C ALA A 131 -32.93 23.37 -6.06
N HIS A 132 -32.67 22.24 -5.39
CA HIS A 132 -32.24 22.26 -3.99
C HIS A 132 -30.88 22.94 -3.83
N GLN A 133 -29.92 22.69 -4.74
CA GLN A 133 -28.59 23.32 -4.65
C GLN A 133 -28.65 24.83 -4.88
N ALA A 134 -29.39 25.27 -5.90
CA ALA A 134 -29.61 26.70 -6.14
C ALA A 134 -30.29 27.38 -4.95
N ARG A 135 -31.24 26.70 -4.30
CA ARG A 135 -31.90 27.21 -3.09
C ARG A 135 -30.93 27.31 -1.91
N VAL A 136 -30.03 26.35 -1.72
CA VAL A 136 -28.99 26.43 -0.68
C VAL A 136 -28.01 27.58 -0.96
N GLU A 137 -27.58 27.76 -2.20
CA GLU A 137 -26.74 28.91 -2.58
C GLU A 137 -27.44 30.26 -2.27
N GLU A 138 -28.73 30.36 -2.54
CA GLU A 138 -29.54 31.54 -2.20
C GLU A 138 -29.66 31.74 -0.67
N MET A 139 -29.81 30.66 0.11
CA MET A 139 -29.83 30.72 1.57
C MET A 139 -28.49 31.21 2.13
N LEU A 140 -27.38 30.69 1.61
CA LEU A 140 -26.02 31.12 2.00
C LEU A 140 -25.83 32.62 1.69
N ALA A 141 -26.14 33.05 0.47
CA ALA A 141 -26.00 34.45 0.04
C ALA A 141 -26.85 35.43 0.88
N ARG A 142 -28.03 35.01 1.36
CA ARG A 142 -28.91 35.82 2.20
C ARG A 142 -28.57 35.79 3.69
N SER A 143 -27.78 34.83 4.13
CA SER A 143 -27.50 34.64 5.57
C SER A 143 -26.62 35.73 6.16
N GLY A 144 -25.87 36.46 5.33
CA GLY A 144 -24.85 37.42 5.77
C GLY A 144 -23.56 36.75 6.28
N VAL A 145 -23.52 35.41 6.34
CA VAL A 145 -22.34 34.63 6.70
C VAL A 145 -21.42 34.52 5.49
N GLU A 146 -20.12 34.66 5.72
CA GLU A 146 -19.12 34.46 4.68
C GLU A 146 -19.25 33.05 4.09
N SER A 147 -19.43 32.94 2.79
CA SER A 147 -19.71 31.63 2.19
C SER A 147 -19.17 31.45 0.78
N VAL A 148 -18.68 30.24 0.51
CA VAL A 148 -18.14 29.82 -0.77
C VAL A 148 -18.93 28.62 -1.28
N ALA A 149 -19.57 28.75 -2.43
CA ALA A 149 -20.29 27.66 -3.09
C ALA A 149 -19.46 27.10 -4.25
N VAL A 150 -18.83 25.94 -4.05
CA VAL A 150 -18.00 25.31 -5.09
C VAL A 150 -18.91 24.47 -6.00
N ARG A 151 -19.28 25.00 -7.17
CA ARG A 151 -20.08 24.32 -8.18
C ARG A 151 -19.21 23.28 -8.89
N CYS A 152 -19.27 22.03 -8.43
CA CYS A 152 -18.46 20.95 -8.97
C CYS A 152 -19.07 20.32 -10.24
N ALA A 153 -18.20 19.99 -11.19
CA ALA A 153 -18.45 19.02 -12.24
C ALA A 153 -18.64 17.61 -11.63
N LEU A 154 -18.82 16.60 -12.47
CA LEU A 154 -18.95 15.22 -11.97
C LEU A 154 -17.64 14.79 -11.28
N VAL A 155 -17.68 14.66 -9.95
CA VAL A 155 -16.52 14.22 -9.16
C VAL A 155 -16.26 12.73 -9.42
N VAL A 156 -15.07 12.42 -9.96
CA VAL A 156 -14.60 11.07 -10.31
C VAL A 156 -13.20 10.81 -9.73
N GLY A 157 -12.66 9.61 -9.96
CA GLY A 157 -11.34 9.20 -9.50
C GLY A 157 -11.38 7.93 -8.64
N ARG A 158 -10.20 7.42 -8.31
CA ARG A 158 -9.99 6.18 -7.56
C ARG A 158 -10.66 6.16 -6.19
N GLY A 159 -10.82 7.32 -5.53
CA GLY A 159 -11.40 7.48 -4.20
C GLY A 159 -12.92 7.52 -4.12
N VAL A 160 -13.63 7.48 -5.27
CA VAL A 160 -15.08 7.70 -5.30
C VAL A 160 -15.85 6.42 -4.94
N ASP A 161 -16.70 6.47 -3.92
CA ASP A 161 -17.49 5.32 -3.44
C ASP A 161 -19.01 5.53 -3.47
N ASN A 162 -19.47 6.65 -4.01
CA ASN A 162 -20.85 7.12 -3.92
C ASN A 162 -21.74 6.64 -5.10
N TRP A 163 -22.83 7.38 -5.38
CA TRP A 163 -23.74 7.10 -6.48
C TRP A 163 -23.09 7.16 -7.87
N VAL A 164 -22.05 7.98 -8.06
CA VAL A 164 -21.29 8.10 -9.32
C VAL A 164 -20.62 6.76 -9.62
N ARG A 165 -19.95 6.16 -8.62
CA ARG A 165 -19.41 4.80 -8.72
C ARG A 165 -20.50 3.81 -9.11
N ARG A 166 -21.71 3.91 -8.54
CA ARG A 166 -22.81 3.00 -8.91
C ARG A 166 -23.20 3.12 -10.38
N ALA A 167 -23.27 4.34 -10.90
CA ALA A 167 -23.62 4.55 -12.30
C ALA A 167 -22.51 4.08 -13.25
N LEU A 168 -21.24 4.35 -12.90
CA LEU A 168 -20.09 4.06 -13.75
C LEU A 168 -19.58 2.61 -13.63
N ALA A 169 -20.00 1.88 -12.59
CA ALA A 169 -19.77 0.43 -12.46
C ALA A 169 -20.89 -0.43 -13.10
N LEU A 170 -21.81 0.16 -13.88
CA LEU A 170 -22.77 -0.62 -14.66
C LEU A 170 -22.04 -1.53 -15.68
N PRO A 171 -22.56 -2.73 -15.95
CA PRO A 171 -21.92 -3.66 -16.88
C PRO A 171 -21.90 -3.16 -18.33
N ALA A 172 -22.86 -2.31 -18.70
CA ALA A 172 -22.99 -1.67 -20.00
C ALA A 172 -23.60 -0.27 -19.85
N PHE A 173 -23.25 0.64 -20.76
CA PHE A 173 -23.70 2.03 -20.74
C PHE A 173 -24.83 2.27 -21.76
N PRO A 174 -25.82 3.11 -21.45
CA PRO A 174 -26.93 3.40 -22.36
C PRO A 174 -26.48 4.25 -23.55
N GLY A 175 -26.56 3.70 -24.76
CA GLY A 175 -26.10 4.31 -26.01
C GLY A 175 -26.82 5.60 -26.38
N GLY A 176 -28.03 5.84 -25.85
CA GLY A 176 -28.77 7.10 -26.07
C GLY A 176 -28.08 8.35 -25.51
N TRP A 177 -27.02 8.21 -24.73
CA TRP A 177 -26.21 9.30 -24.17
C TRP A 177 -24.79 9.36 -24.74
N ALA A 178 -24.43 8.49 -25.69
CA ALA A 178 -23.05 8.24 -26.11
C ALA A 178 -22.26 9.51 -26.50
N ASP A 179 -22.89 10.42 -27.24
CA ASP A 179 -22.25 11.64 -27.77
C ASP A 179 -22.35 12.85 -26.81
N ARG A 180 -22.93 12.67 -25.62
CA ARG A 180 -23.01 13.75 -24.63
C ARG A 180 -21.64 13.96 -24.00
N ARG A 181 -21.18 15.22 -24.01
CA ARG A 181 -19.98 15.66 -23.29
C ARG A 181 -20.27 15.75 -21.80
N VAL A 182 -19.31 15.31 -21.01
CA VAL A 182 -19.37 15.33 -19.54
C VAL A 182 -18.11 16.00 -19.03
N GLN A 183 -18.26 17.12 -18.32
CA GLN A 183 -17.16 17.65 -17.51
C GLN A 183 -17.05 16.82 -16.24
N VAL A 184 -15.81 16.51 -15.89
CA VAL A 184 -15.45 15.77 -14.69
C VAL A 184 -14.43 16.58 -13.89
N VAL A 185 -14.26 16.24 -12.62
CA VAL A 185 -13.13 16.70 -11.83
C VAL A 185 -12.63 15.57 -10.94
N HIS A 186 -11.32 15.49 -10.72
CA HIS A 186 -10.74 14.51 -9.82
C HIS A 186 -11.14 14.81 -8.37
N VAL A 187 -11.39 13.77 -7.58
CA VAL A 187 -11.72 13.92 -6.15
C VAL A 187 -10.61 14.65 -5.39
N ASP A 188 -9.34 14.38 -5.69
CA ASP A 188 -8.19 15.06 -5.05
C ASP A 188 -8.21 16.57 -5.33
N ASP A 189 -8.53 16.98 -6.56
CA ASP A 189 -8.66 18.40 -6.93
C ASP A 189 -9.85 19.07 -6.25
N ALA A 190 -10.98 18.36 -6.13
CA ALA A 190 -12.12 18.85 -5.37
C ALA A 190 -11.79 19.03 -3.89
N LEU A 191 -11.06 18.08 -3.28
CA LEU A 191 -10.64 18.18 -1.89
C LEU A 191 -9.61 19.29 -1.66
N ARG A 192 -8.65 19.47 -2.58
CA ARG A 192 -7.68 20.59 -2.56
C ARG A 192 -8.39 21.93 -2.59
N LEU A 193 -9.33 22.14 -3.52
CA LEU A 193 -10.07 23.40 -3.61
C LEU A 193 -10.95 23.63 -2.39
N LEU A 194 -11.64 22.59 -1.90
CA LEU A 194 -12.48 22.71 -0.70
C LEU A 194 -11.66 23.04 0.54
N ALA A 195 -10.49 22.42 0.72
CA ALA A 195 -9.60 22.75 1.83
C ALA A 195 -9.08 24.18 1.72
N ARG A 196 -8.68 24.61 0.52
CA ARG A 196 -8.27 26.01 0.30
C ARG A 196 -9.41 26.98 0.61
N ALA A 197 -10.62 26.74 0.11
CA ALA A 197 -11.79 27.57 0.40
C ALA A 197 -12.11 27.67 1.90
N VAL A 198 -11.80 26.63 2.68
CA VAL A 198 -11.98 26.63 4.14
C VAL A 198 -10.91 27.48 4.85
N LEU A 199 -9.68 27.47 4.35
CA LEU A 199 -8.50 27.99 5.08
C LEU A 199 -7.99 29.35 4.62
N ASP A 200 -8.19 29.70 3.35
CA ASP A 200 -7.62 30.88 2.70
C ASP A 200 -8.60 32.06 2.83
N ASP A 201 -8.36 32.94 3.80
CA ASP A 201 -9.24 34.07 4.12
C ASP A 201 -9.30 35.15 3.02
N GLU A 202 -8.36 35.17 2.08
CA GLU A 202 -8.36 36.07 0.92
C GLU A 202 -9.43 35.69 -0.12
N ILE A 203 -9.95 34.45 -0.07
CA ILE A 203 -10.99 34.00 -0.98
C ILE A 203 -12.32 34.72 -0.69
N THR A 204 -12.80 35.47 -1.69
CA THR A 204 -14.08 36.18 -1.63
C THR A 204 -15.28 35.23 -1.57
N SER A 205 -16.33 35.65 -0.86
CA SER A 205 -17.63 34.96 -0.87
C SER A 205 -18.25 34.86 -2.27
N GLY A 206 -19.00 33.78 -2.49
CA GLY A 206 -19.79 33.56 -3.71
C GLY A 206 -19.54 32.19 -4.37
N PRO A 207 -20.18 31.95 -5.53
CA PRO A 207 -20.02 30.70 -6.25
C PRO A 207 -18.71 30.67 -7.06
N VAL A 208 -18.10 29.49 -7.19
CA VAL A 208 -16.96 29.22 -8.08
C VAL A 208 -17.15 27.90 -8.82
N ASN A 209 -16.89 27.86 -10.13
CA ASN A 209 -17.00 26.65 -10.93
C ASN A 209 -15.72 25.82 -10.88
N LEU A 210 -15.86 24.51 -10.65
CA LEU A 210 -14.76 23.55 -10.62
C LEU A 210 -14.97 22.44 -11.64
N ALA A 211 -14.09 22.36 -12.64
CA ALA A 211 -13.99 21.27 -13.60
C ALA A 211 -12.53 21.05 -14.03
N ALA A 212 -12.15 19.81 -14.33
CA ALA A 212 -10.87 19.50 -14.96
C ALA A 212 -10.83 20.01 -16.41
N PRO A 213 -9.65 20.32 -16.97
CA PRO A 213 -9.51 20.66 -18.39
C PRO A 213 -9.99 19.53 -19.30
N GLY A 214 -10.93 19.83 -20.20
CA GLY A 214 -11.53 18.86 -21.12
C GLY A 214 -12.95 18.45 -20.76
N ALA A 215 -13.62 17.76 -21.69
CA ALA A 215 -14.98 17.23 -21.48
C ALA A 215 -15.21 16.02 -22.40
N PRO A 216 -14.77 14.82 -21.99
CA PRO A 216 -14.92 13.59 -22.77
C PRO A 216 -16.39 13.27 -23.01
N THR A 217 -16.67 12.45 -24.02
CA THR A 217 -18.02 11.95 -24.26
C THR A 217 -18.31 10.73 -23.38
N VAL A 218 -19.59 10.41 -23.17
CA VAL A 218 -19.99 9.15 -22.52
C VAL A 218 -19.42 7.94 -23.25
N ARG A 219 -19.27 8.00 -24.58
CA ARG A 219 -18.60 6.96 -25.38
C ARG A 219 -17.14 6.80 -24.99
N ASP A 220 -16.42 7.91 -24.81
CA ASP A 220 -15.01 7.87 -24.39
C ASP A 220 -14.87 7.28 -22.99
N ILE A 221 -15.73 7.71 -22.05
CA ILE A 221 -15.80 7.14 -20.70
C ILE A 221 -16.09 5.63 -20.76
N ALA A 222 -17.07 5.20 -21.56
CA ALA A 222 -17.41 3.79 -21.73
C ALA A 222 -16.21 2.98 -22.28
N ARG A 223 -15.49 3.53 -23.26
CA ARG A 223 -14.29 2.92 -23.86
C ARG A 223 -13.19 2.75 -22.82
N THR A 224 -12.85 3.80 -22.07
CA THR A 224 -11.81 3.77 -21.04
C THR A 224 -12.15 2.78 -19.92
N LEU A 225 -13.42 2.71 -19.51
CA LEU A 225 -13.89 1.76 -18.49
C LEU A 225 -14.13 0.34 -19.02
N GLY A 226 -13.92 0.08 -20.32
CA GLY A 226 -14.14 -1.22 -20.96
C GLY A 226 -15.60 -1.69 -20.91
N ARG A 227 -16.56 -0.76 -21.01
CA ARG A 227 -18.01 -1.02 -20.94
C ARG A 227 -18.66 -0.87 -22.31
N PRO A 228 -19.38 -1.88 -22.81
CA PRO A 228 -20.08 -1.76 -24.09
C PRO A 228 -21.23 -0.75 -24.00
N LEU A 229 -21.52 -0.10 -25.13
CA LEU A 229 -22.72 0.71 -25.30
C LEU A 229 -23.88 -0.17 -25.78
N VAL A 230 -25.04 -0.05 -25.14
CA VAL A 230 -26.25 -0.82 -25.47
C VAL A 230 -27.38 0.11 -25.89
N PRO A 231 -28.25 -0.26 -26.86
CA PRO A 231 -29.29 0.61 -27.42
C PRO A 231 -30.51 0.76 -26.50
N VAL A 232 -30.27 1.12 -25.23
CA VAL A 232 -31.32 1.40 -24.23
C VAL A 232 -31.11 2.79 -23.65
N ARG A 233 -32.20 3.44 -23.25
CA ARG A 233 -32.15 4.67 -22.43
C ARG A 233 -32.44 4.30 -20.99
N LEU A 234 -31.43 4.44 -20.13
CA LEU A 234 -31.56 4.24 -18.70
C LEU A 234 -31.55 5.61 -17.99
N ALA A 235 -32.58 5.89 -17.19
CA ALA A 235 -32.74 7.13 -16.43
C ALA A 235 -31.57 7.51 -15.49
N PRO A 236 -30.82 6.59 -14.84
CA PRO A 236 -29.71 6.94 -13.94
C PRO A 236 -28.57 7.71 -14.62
N PHE A 237 -28.42 7.56 -15.95
CA PHE A 237 -27.34 8.19 -16.71
C PHE A 237 -27.59 9.68 -17.01
N ALA A 238 -28.85 10.13 -16.96
CA ALA A 238 -29.19 11.53 -17.21
C ALA A 238 -28.53 12.46 -16.19
N GLY A 239 -28.46 12.04 -14.91
CA GLY A 239 -27.85 12.84 -13.84
C GLY A 239 -26.32 12.90 -13.87
N LEU A 240 -25.66 12.18 -14.79
CA LEU A 240 -24.22 12.31 -15.03
C LEU A 240 -23.91 13.46 -16.02
N CYS A 241 -24.86 13.81 -16.88
CA CYS A 241 -24.69 14.80 -17.93
C CYS A 241 -25.14 16.18 -17.45
N ALA A 242 -24.34 16.77 -16.55
CA ALA A 242 -24.58 18.13 -16.07
C ALA A 242 -24.26 19.17 -17.15
N PRO A 243 -24.82 20.40 -17.06
CA PRO A 243 -24.43 21.53 -17.90
C PRO A 243 -22.92 21.80 -17.83
N LEU A 244 -22.36 22.33 -18.92
CA LEU A 244 -20.94 22.68 -18.99
C LEU A 244 -20.70 24.00 -18.24
N MET A 245 -19.59 24.10 -17.52
CA MET A 245 -19.20 25.25 -16.73
C MET A 245 -17.96 25.91 -17.31
N ASN A 246 -17.93 27.23 -17.26
CA ASN A 246 -16.74 28.02 -17.51
C ASN A 246 -15.93 28.12 -16.21
N THR A 247 -14.66 27.73 -16.23
CA THR A 247 -13.75 27.73 -15.08
C THR A 247 -12.71 28.86 -15.13
N ALA A 248 -12.91 29.87 -15.98
CA ALA A 248 -11.98 30.99 -16.12
C ALA A 248 -11.74 31.72 -14.80
N ARG A 249 -12.81 32.01 -14.04
CA ARG A 249 -12.71 32.65 -12.73
C ARG A 249 -11.80 31.89 -11.75
N LEU A 250 -11.98 30.57 -11.63
CA LEU A 250 -11.14 29.74 -10.76
C LEU A 250 -9.65 29.81 -11.13
N ARG A 251 -9.35 29.86 -12.43
CA ARG A 251 -7.96 29.96 -12.91
C ARG A 251 -7.40 31.37 -12.76
N ASP A 252 -8.15 32.37 -13.19
CA ASP A 252 -7.66 33.73 -13.41
C ASP A 252 -7.71 34.57 -12.11
N GLU A 253 -8.72 34.36 -11.25
CA GLU A 253 -8.84 35.07 -9.96
C GLU A 253 -8.21 34.28 -8.81
N TRP A 254 -8.44 32.96 -8.74
CA TRP A 254 -7.95 32.16 -7.61
C TRP A 254 -6.60 31.51 -7.87
N GLY A 255 -6.08 31.56 -9.11
CA GLY A 255 -4.83 30.90 -9.47
C GLY A 255 -4.87 29.38 -9.27
N PHE A 256 -6.06 28.77 -9.22
CA PHE A 256 -6.20 27.34 -8.98
C PHE A 256 -6.27 26.57 -10.29
N GLN A 257 -5.36 25.62 -10.46
CA GLN A 257 -5.37 24.69 -11.58
C GLN A 257 -5.58 23.25 -11.07
N PRO A 258 -6.55 22.51 -11.65
CA PRO A 258 -6.68 21.09 -11.40
C PRO A 258 -5.40 20.35 -11.83
N ALA A 259 -4.93 19.44 -10.98
CA ALA A 259 -3.75 18.65 -11.27
C ALA A 259 -4.01 17.65 -12.39
N PHE A 260 -5.24 17.15 -12.56
CA PHE A 260 -5.58 16.16 -13.59
C PHE A 260 -6.39 16.76 -14.74
N SER A 261 -6.12 16.29 -15.97
CA SER A 261 -7.03 16.52 -17.10
C SER A 261 -8.29 15.65 -16.99
N ALA A 262 -9.34 15.98 -17.74
CA ALA A 262 -10.57 15.19 -17.74
C ALA A 262 -10.36 13.74 -18.19
N ASP A 263 -9.44 13.50 -19.12
CA ASP A 263 -9.11 12.15 -19.59
C ASP A 263 -8.37 11.36 -18.50
N GLU A 264 -7.40 11.98 -17.82
CA GLU A 264 -6.68 11.37 -16.71
C GLU A 264 -7.61 11.06 -15.52
N CYS A 265 -8.60 11.92 -15.27
CA CYS A 265 -9.64 11.69 -14.27
C CYS A 265 -10.44 10.42 -14.57
N VAL A 266 -10.76 10.18 -15.85
CA VAL A 266 -11.53 9.01 -16.30
C VAL A 266 -10.67 7.75 -16.34
N GLU A 267 -9.41 7.86 -16.74
CA GLU A 267 -8.44 6.76 -16.64
C GLU A 267 -8.27 6.30 -15.20
N ASP A 268 -8.10 7.24 -14.26
CA ASP A 268 -7.95 6.90 -12.86
C ASP A 268 -9.24 6.33 -12.25
N LEU A 269 -10.40 6.81 -12.69
CA LEU A 269 -11.68 6.25 -12.30
C LEU A 269 -11.79 4.74 -12.61
N GLU A 270 -11.15 4.22 -13.66
CA GLU A 270 -11.12 2.79 -13.97
C GLU A 270 -10.67 1.99 -12.74
N SER A 271 -9.62 2.47 -12.06
CA SER A 271 -9.10 1.88 -10.83
C SER A 271 -10.12 1.87 -9.68
N GLY A 272 -10.99 2.87 -9.58
CA GLY A 272 -12.05 2.96 -8.57
C GLY A 272 -13.22 1.99 -8.80
N VAL A 273 -13.59 1.75 -10.06
CA VAL A 273 -14.67 0.81 -10.44
C VAL A 273 -14.18 -0.61 -10.75
N ARG A 274 -12.86 -0.81 -10.79
CA ARG A 274 -12.23 -2.10 -11.05
C ARG A 274 -12.70 -3.17 -10.06
N GLY A 275 -13.03 -4.34 -10.60
CA GLY A 275 -13.52 -5.46 -9.81
C GLY A 275 -14.91 -5.26 -9.20
N ARG A 276 -15.63 -4.23 -9.62
CA ARG A 276 -16.99 -3.92 -9.16
C ARG A 276 -17.98 -3.93 -10.32
N VAL A 277 -19.18 -4.39 -10.03
CA VAL A 277 -20.33 -4.35 -10.94
C VAL A 277 -21.56 -3.89 -10.18
N THR A 278 -22.30 -2.97 -10.75
CA THR A 278 -23.59 -2.55 -10.20
C THR A 278 -24.71 -3.46 -10.71
N LEU A 279 -25.43 -4.09 -9.78
CA LEU A 279 -26.65 -4.84 -10.04
C LEU A 279 -27.81 -4.21 -9.24
N GLY A 280 -28.78 -3.64 -9.96
CA GLY A 280 -29.89 -2.91 -9.33
C GLY A 280 -29.39 -1.72 -8.50
N LYS A 281 -29.63 -1.74 -7.19
CA LYS A 281 -29.19 -0.69 -6.25
C LYS A 281 -27.87 -0.98 -5.56
N ARG A 282 -27.25 -2.14 -5.81
CA ARG A 282 -26.07 -2.62 -5.07
C ARG A 282 -24.85 -2.66 -5.99
N VAL A 283 -23.71 -2.27 -5.46
CA VAL A 283 -22.40 -2.53 -6.08
C VAL A 283 -21.87 -3.80 -5.46
N ILE A 284 -21.53 -4.78 -6.30
CA ILE A 284 -20.97 -6.05 -5.85
C ILE A 284 -19.53 -6.18 -6.34
N SER A 285 -18.67 -6.74 -5.49
CA SER A 285 -17.32 -7.15 -5.86
C SER A 285 -17.38 -8.45 -6.65
N VAL A 286 -16.67 -8.54 -7.77
CA VAL A 286 -16.64 -9.77 -8.57
C VAL A 286 -15.65 -10.78 -7.99
N PRO A 287 -15.94 -12.09 -8.06
CA PRO A 287 -15.10 -13.09 -7.41
C PRO A 287 -13.71 -13.24 -8.04
N TRP A 288 -13.54 -12.86 -9.32
CA TRP A 288 -12.27 -12.97 -10.07
C TRP A 288 -11.50 -11.65 -10.20
N ARG A 289 -11.76 -10.64 -9.37
CA ARG A 289 -10.98 -9.40 -9.33
C ARG A 289 -10.90 -8.90 -7.90
N LEU A 290 -9.73 -8.49 -7.45
CA LEU A 290 -9.64 -7.70 -6.22
C LEU A 290 -9.89 -6.23 -6.52
N ALA A 291 -10.49 -5.52 -5.56
CA ALA A 291 -10.88 -4.13 -5.72
C ALA A 291 -10.12 -3.27 -4.71
N ARG A 292 -9.84 -2.00 -5.04
CA ARG A 292 -9.18 -1.07 -4.11
C ARG A 292 -9.99 -0.91 -2.82
N ILE A 293 -9.30 -0.91 -1.68
CA ILE A 293 -9.90 -0.65 -0.38
C ILE A 293 -9.96 0.86 -0.17
N GLN A 294 -11.16 1.37 0.10
CA GLN A 294 -11.44 2.82 0.18
C GLN A 294 -11.33 3.35 1.61
N GLU A 295 -11.77 2.54 2.58
CA GLU A 295 -11.71 2.87 4.00
C GLU A 295 -10.87 1.80 4.68
N LEU A 296 -9.85 2.26 5.40
CA LEU A 296 -9.07 1.44 6.31
C LEU A 296 -9.61 1.67 7.72
N PRO A 297 -10.04 0.63 8.43
CA PRO A 297 -10.53 0.81 9.78
C PRO A 297 -9.39 1.26 10.71
N ALA A 298 -9.69 2.18 11.62
CA ALA A 298 -8.72 2.65 12.62
C ALA A 298 -8.36 1.52 13.60
N VAL A 299 -7.05 1.28 13.79
CA VAL A 299 -6.54 0.14 14.58
C VAL A 299 -6.63 0.34 16.09
N ASP A 300 -6.93 1.56 16.54
CA ASP A 300 -7.11 1.97 17.92
C ASP A 300 -8.60 2.06 18.31
N ALA A 301 -9.51 1.90 17.34
CA ALA A 301 -10.93 1.93 17.61
C ALA A 301 -11.36 0.76 18.54
N PRO A 302 -12.16 1.03 19.58
CA PRO A 302 -12.67 -0.02 20.45
C PRO A 302 -13.58 -0.98 19.67
N ALA A 303 -13.62 -2.23 20.12
CA ALA A 303 -14.55 -3.23 19.60
C ALA A 303 -16.01 -2.82 19.88
N GLU A 304 -16.97 -3.41 19.16
CA GLU A 304 -18.40 -3.08 19.32
C GLU A 304 -18.93 -3.34 20.74
N ASP A 305 -18.30 -4.25 21.46
CA ASP A 305 -18.58 -4.57 22.86
C ASP A 305 -17.84 -3.66 23.86
N GLY A 306 -17.17 -2.61 23.38
CA GLY A 306 -16.50 -1.59 24.21
C GLY A 306 -15.09 -1.94 24.65
N VAL A 307 -14.55 -3.11 24.28
CA VAL A 307 -13.16 -3.48 24.62
C VAL A 307 -12.19 -2.59 23.84
N ALA A 308 -11.42 -1.79 24.56
CA ALA A 308 -10.38 -0.93 24.00
C ALA A 308 -9.07 -1.71 23.80
N PRO A 309 -8.39 -1.54 22.66
CA PRO A 309 -7.07 -2.13 22.44
C PRO A 309 -6.00 -1.40 23.27
N ARG A 310 -4.90 -2.09 23.61
CA ARG A 310 -3.81 -1.53 24.43
C ARG A 310 -2.45 -1.74 23.78
N LEU A 311 -1.50 -0.82 24.01
CA LEU A 311 -0.11 -1.02 23.58
C LEU A 311 0.50 -2.25 24.27
N ALA A 312 1.34 -2.97 23.53
CA ALA A 312 1.94 -4.23 23.97
C ALA A 312 3.37 -4.07 24.52
N GLY A 313 4.10 -3.04 24.08
CA GLY A 313 5.46 -2.78 24.53
C GLY A 313 5.51 -2.00 25.84
N PRO A 314 6.67 -2.00 26.54
CA PRO A 314 6.86 -1.21 27.74
C PRO A 314 6.93 0.29 27.40
N GLU A 315 6.72 1.13 28.41
CA GLU A 315 6.87 2.58 28.29
C GLU A 315 8.27 2.95 27.77
N GLY A 316 8.34 3.88 26.82
CA GLY A 316 9.59 4.27 26.15
C GLY A 316 10.07 3.36 25.02
N ALA A 317 9.47 2.18 24.81
CA ALA A 317 9.82 1.28 23.70
C ALA A 317 8.74 1.17 22.60
N ASN A 318 7.58 1.81 22.79
CA ASN A 318 6.55 1.93 21.76
C ASN A 318 6.83 3.15 20.87
N GLY A 319 6.67 2.99 19.56
CA GLY A 319 6.77 4.10 18.59
C GLY A 319 5.42 4.71 18.21
N GLU A 320 5.44 5.87 17.55
CA GLU A 320 4.26 6.59 17.04
C GLU A 320 3.30 5.70 16.23
N PHE A 321 3.84 4.75 15.45
CA PHE A 321 3.06 3.89 14.55
C PHE A 321 2.70 2.51 15.13
N ASP A 322 3.00 2.27 16.40
CA ASP A 322 2.75 0.97 17.02
C ASP A 322 1.25 0.65 17.09
N THR A 323 0.93 -0.62 16.83
CA THR A 323 -0.45 -1.09 16.77
C THR A 323 -0.89 -1.54 18.17
N PRO A 324 -1.94 -0.95 18.76
CA PRO A 324 -2.51 -1.46 19.99
C PRO A 324 -3.24 -2.80 19.73
N ILE A 325 -3.13 -3.73 20.67
CA ILE A 325 -3.63 -5.10 20.55
C ILE A 325 -4.94 -5.29 21.31
N ASP A 326 -5.86 -6.08 20.74
CA ASP A 326 -7.01 -6.59 21.49
C ASP A 326 -6.54 -7.80 22.32
N PRO A 327 -6.82 -7.84 23.65
CA PRO A 327 -6.34 -8.91 24.53
C PRO A 327 -6.82 -10.32 24.14
N ARG A 328 -7.86 -10.43 23.30
CA ARG A 328 -8.37 -11.71 22.77
C ARG A 328 -7.56 -12.25 21.59
N PHE A 329 -6.71 -11.43 20.98
CA PHE A 329 -5.85 -11.76 19.83
C PHE A 329 -4.38 -11.42 20.08
N PRO A 330 -3.75 -12.02 21.10
CA PRO A 330 -2.53 -11.46 21.69
C PRO A 330 -1.22 -11.93 21.03
N THR A 331 -1.23 -12.92 20.14
CA THR A 331 -0.01 -13.59 19.67
C THR A 331 0.46 -13.06 18.32
N TYR A 332 1.72 -12.62 18.25
CA TYR A 332 2.33 -11.96 17.09
C TYR A 332 3.71 -12.55 16.76
N LEU A 333 4.09 -12.52 15.48
CA LEU A 333 5.35 -13.06 14.94
C LEU A 333 5.94 -12.14 13.85
N ALA A 334 7.25 -11.88 13.87
CA ALA A 334 7.93 -11.00 12.91
C ALA A 334 8.19 -11.63 11.51
N THR A 335 8.15 -12.96 11.40
CA THR A 335 8.68 -13.71 10.25
C THR A 335 8.02 -13.36 8.91
N ASN A 336 8.81 -13.29 7.83
CA ASN A 336 8.47 -12.99 6.42
C ASN A 336 7.91 -11.59 6.12
N LEU A 337 7.29 -10.88 7.06
CA LEU A 337 6.94 -9.46 6.87
C LEU A 337 8.16 -8.55 7.00
N SER A 338 9.17 -9.00 7.76
CA SER A 338 10.46 -8.32 7.88
C SER A 338 11.23 -8.25 6.55
N GLU A 339 10.92 -9.11 5.56
CA GLU A 339 11.45 -8.97 4.18
C GLU A 339 10.94 -7.70 3.50
N ALA A 340 9.76 -7.23 3.90
CA ALA A 340 9.19 -6.01 3.34
C ALA A 340 9.77 -4.77 4.01
N LEU A 341 9.87 -4.77 5.35
CA LEU A 341 10.50 -3.70 6.13
C LEU A 341 11.23 -4.36 7.31
N PRO A 342 12.58 -4.41 7.29
CA PRO A 342 13.36 -4.99 8.39
C PRO A 342 13.24 -4.15 9.68
N GLY A 343 13.00 -2.85 9.52
CA GLY A 343 12.75 -1.89 10.58
C GLY A 343 13.99 -1.46 11.37
N PRO A 344 13.89 -0.40 12.20
CA PRO A 344 12.74 0.50 12.33
C PRO A 344 12.50 1.31 11.03
N PHE A 345 11.29 1.24 10.47
CA PHE A 345 11.00 1.86 9.17
C PHE A 345 10.82 3.38 9.24
N SER A 346 10.89 4.05 8.09
CA SER A 346 10.53 5.48 8.00
C SER A 346 9.02 5.74 7.99
N PRO A 347 8.55 6.90 8.47
CA PRO A 347 7.15 7.32 8.40
C PRO A 347 6.52 7.20 7.00
N SER A 348 7.23 7.63 5.96
CA SER A 348 6.76 7.51 4.57
C SER A 348 6.56 6.05 4.14
N SER A 349 7.42 5.12 4.59
CA SER A 349 7.22 3.68 4.42
C SER A 349 5.97 3.16 5.15
N ALA A 350 5.58 3.76 6.28
CA ALA A 350 4.33 3.42 6.96
C ALA A 350 3.09 3.79 6.11
N SER A 351 3.11 4.96 5.45
CA SER A 351 2.02 5.41 4.57
C SER A 351 1.76 4.51 3.36
N VAL A 352 2.73 3.65 2.99
CA VAL A 352 2.60 2.73 1.85
C VAL A 352 2.52 1.27 2.26
N THR A 353 3.49 0.77 3.01
CA THR A 353 3.66 -0.67 3.26
C THR A 353 2.79 -1.11 4.43
N VAL A 354 2.83 -0.41 5.56
CA VAL A 354 1.92 -0.70 6.69
C VAL A 354 0.46 -0.50 6.25
N ARG A 355 0.17 0.64 5.60
CA ARG A 355 -1.16 0.94 5.04
C ARG A 355 -1.62 -0.12 4.02
N GLY A 356 -0.74 -0.53 3.11
CA GLY A 356 -0.98 -1.55 2.10
C GLY A 356 -1.24 -2.93 2.69
N LEU A 357 -0.45 -3.36 3.67
CA LEU A 357 -0.64 -4.63 4.38
C LEU A 357 -1.98 -4.65 5.13
N ARG A 358 -2.36 -3.54 5.80
CA ARG A 358 -3.67 -3.39 6.43
C ARG A 358 -4.80 -3.46 5.41
N ALA A 359 -4.66 -2.80 4.25
CA ALA A 359 -5.63 -2.93 3.15
C ALA A 359 -5.74 -4.37 2.63
N GLY A 360 -4.60 -5.08 2.56
CA GLY A 360 -4.56 -6.51 2.29
C GLY A 360 -5.36 -7.34 3.30
N GLY A 361 -5.28 -6.99 4.59
CA GLY A 361 -6.09 -7.58 5.67
C GLY A 361 -7.59 -7.39 5.47
N VAL A 362 -8.03 -6.17 5.12
CA VAL A 362 -9.44 -5.89 4.76
C VAL A 362 -9.88 -6.76 3.58
N ALA A 363 -9.07 -6.84 2.53
CA ALA A 363 -9.39 -7.68 1.37
C ALA A 363 -9.50 -9.17 1.72
N ILE A 364 -8.62 -9.68 2.58
CA ILE A 364 -8.71 -11.05 3.11
C ILE A 364 -10.01 -11.23 3.90
N ALA A 365 -10.35 -10.31 4.80
CA ALA A 365 -11.56 -10.36 5.61
C ALA A 365 -12.83 -10.39 4.75
N GLU A 366 -12.92 -9.55 3.72
CA GLU A 366 -14.02 -9.51 2.76
C GLU A 366 -14.19 -10.80 1.96
N ARG A 367 -13.08 -11.51 1.71
CA ARG A 367 -13.03 -12.76 0.94
C ARG A 367 -13.34 -13.98 1.78
N LEU A 368 -12.82 -14.08 3.00
CA LEU A 368 -13.04 -15.22 3.88
C LEU A 368 -14.36 -15.14 4.65
N ARG A 369 -14.84 -13.93 4.97
CA ARG A 369 -16.10 -13.66 5.67
C ARG A 369 -16.33 -14.53 6.92
N PRO A 370 -15.39 -14.59 7.87
CA PRO A 370 -15.58 -15.39 9.07
C PRO A 370 -16.76 -14.89 9.93
N GLY A 371 -17.06 -13.58 9.86
CA GLY A 371 -18.12 -12.89 10.59
C GLY A 371 -17.69 -12.34 11.95
N GLY A 372 -18.48 -11.41 12.49
CA GLY A 372 -18.34 -10.85 13.83
C GLY A 372 -16.97 -10.22 14.10
N ILE A 373 -16.54 -10.30 15.37
CA ILE A 373 -15.26 -9.73 15.82
C ILE A 373 -14.05 -10.29 15.08
N ILE A 374 -14.07 -11.57 14.71
CA ILE A 374 -12.95 -12.22 14.01
C ILE A 374 -12.72 -11.55 12.65
N GLN A 375 -13.79 -11.27 11.90
CA GLN A 375 -13.67 -10.58 10.61
C GLN A 375 -13.12 -9.17 10.78
N ARG A 376 -13.60 -8.44 11.80
CA ARG A 376 -13.13 -7.10 12.11
C ARG A 376 -11.64 -7.11 12.49
N GLU A 377 -11.22 -8.07 13.31
CA GLU A 377 -9.83 -8.22 13.72
C GLU A 377 -8.90 -8.55 12.54
N ILE A 378 -9.33 -9.44 11.64
CA ILE A 378 -8.57 -9.71 10.40
C ILE A 378 -8.47 -8.45 9.54
N ALA A 379 -9.54 -7.65 9.44
CA ALA A 379 -9.52 -6.41 8.68
C ALA A 379 -8.59 -5.35 9.29
N MET A 380 -8.51 -5.27 10.62
CA MET A 380 -7.77 -4.22 11.34
C MET A 380 -6.30 -4.59 11.62
N ARG A 381 -6.04 -5.81 12.10
CA ARG A 381 -4.79 -6.17 12.79
C ARG A 381 -4.22 -7.51 12.33
N THR A 382 -4.49 -7.95 11.09
CA THR A 382 -3.74 -9.09 10.52
C THR A 382 -2.23 -8.83 10.50
N VAL A 383 -1.85 -7.55 10.35
CA VAL A 383 -0.48 -7.06 10.52
C VAL A 383 -0.48 -5.97 11.59
N ALA A 384 0.47 -6.07 12.50
CA ALA A 384 0.73 -5.11 13.57
C ALA A 384 2.13 -4.52 13.46
N VAL A 385 2.35 -3.40 14.14
CA VAL A 385 3.63 -2.71 14.22
C VAL A 385 4.04 -2.67 15.69
N PHE A 386 5.28 -3.05 15.99
CA PHE A 386 5.87 -2.91 17.32
C PHE A 386 7.31 -2.41 17.17
N ALA A 387 7.66 -1.32 17.87
CA ALA A 387 8.94 -0.62 17.73
C ALA A 387 9.34 -0.41 16.25
N HIS A 388 8.39 0.06 15.43
CA HIS A 388 8.54 0.28 13.98
C HIS A 388 8.97 -0.97 13.17
N ARG A 389 8.57 -2.16 13.61
CA ARG A 389 8.79 -3.44 12.90
C ARG A 389 7.47 -4.15 12.64
N LEU A 390 7.39 -4.88 11.54
CA LEU A 390 6.16 -5.55 11.10
C LEU A 390 6.01 -6.93 11.75
N TYR A 391 4.82 -7.20 12.28
CA TYR A 391 4.44 -8.47 12.87
C TYR A 391 3.13 -9.00 12.28
N GLY A 392 3.08 -10.30 12.00
CA GLY A 392 1.86 -11.00 11.62
C GLY A 392 1.08 -11.44 12.86
N ALA A 393 -0.23 -11.21 12.87
CA ALA A 393 -1.11 -11.66 13.95
C ALA A 393 -1.43 -13.15 13.82
N ILE A 394 -0.77 -13.96 14.64
CA ILE A 394 -0.89 -15.41 14.63
C ILE A 394 -2.29 -15.86 15.08
N THR A 395 -2.86 -15.22 16.10
CA THR A 395 -4.21 -15.56 16.57
C THR A 395 -5.24 -15.32 15.47
N SER A 396 -5.12 -14.22 14.72
CA SER A 396 -5.96 -13.92 13.55
C SER A 396 -5.74 -14.93 12.41
N ALA A 397 -4.49 -15.28 12.12
CA ALA A 397 -4.14 -16.29 11.12
C ALA A 397 -4.72 -17.68 11.45
N HIS A 398 -4.81 -18.04 12.73
CA HIS A 398 -5.48 -19.27 13.16
C HIS A 398 -6.95 -19.29 12.75
N PHE A 399 -7.69 -18.21 13.01
CA PHE A 399 -9.11 -18.12 12.62
C PHE A 399 -9.30 -18.04 11.10
N MET A 400 -8.38 -17.40 10.38
CA MET A 400 -8.36 -17.47 8.92
C MET A 400 -8.22 -18.92 8.46
N ALA A 401 -7.31 -19.70 9.06
CA ALA A 401 -7.09 -21.08 8.71
C ALA A 401 -8.29 -22.00 9.04
N GLU A 402 -9.14 -21.67 10.03
CA GLU A 402 -10.42 -22.37 10.26
C GLU A 402 -11.40 -22.26 9.09
N THR A 403 -11.22 -21.27 8.20
CA THR A 403 -12.03 -21.13 6.99
C THR A 403 -11.58 -22.04 5.85
N VAL A 404 -10.39 -22.63 5.94
CA VAL A 404 -9.83 -23.53 4.93
C VAL A 404 -10.33 -24.95 5.16
N PRO A 405 -11.03 -25.58 4.20
CA PRO A 405 -11.54 -26.93 4.38
C PRO A 405 -10.42 -27.97 4.33
N PHE A 406 -10.63 -29.10 5.01
CA PHE A 406 -9.77 -30.30 4.98
C PHE A 406 -8.34 -30.13 5.54
N ALA A 407 -8.02 -28.99 6.16
CA ALA A 407 -6.74 -28.75 6.80
C ALA A 407 -6.93 -28.35 8.27
N LYS A 408 -6.05 -28.83 9.15
CA LYS A 408 -6.04 -28.39 10.56
C LYS A 408 -5.42 -26.98 10.62
N PRO A 409 -6.02 -26.02 11.35
CA PRO A 409 -5.48 -24.67 11.48
C PRO A 409 -4.02 -24.64 11.95
N ALA A 410 -3.67 -25.47 12.94
CA ALA A 410 -2.30 -25.61 13.42
C ALA A 410 -1.32 -26.04 12.30
N THR A 411 -1.73 -26.92 11.38
CA THR A 411 -0.89 -27.32 10.23
C THR A 411 -0.69 -26.16 9.25
N ILE A 412 -1.69 -25.30 9.06
CA ILE A 412 -1.56 -24.12 8.19
C ILE A 412 -0.67 -23.09 8.85
N VAL A 413 -0.86 -22.79 10.13
CA VAL A 413 -0.06 -21.78 10.81
C VAL A 413 1.39 -22.25 10.99
N SER A 414 1.60 -23.47 11.50
CA SER A 414 2.95 -23.94 11.86
C SER A 414 3.70 -24.66 10.74
N LYS A 415 3.05 -25.06 9.63
CA LYS A 415 3.67 -25.85 8.55
C LYS A 415 3.40 -25.33 7.14
N SER A 416 2.79 -24.15 6.98
CA SER A 416 2.56 -23.57 5.64
C SER A 416 3.84 -23.11 4.94
N GLY A 417 4.99 -23.10 5.63
CA GLY A 417 6.24 -22.54 5.12
C GLY A 417 6.27 -21.01 5.12
N PHE A 418 5.21 -20.35 5.63
CA PHE A 418 5.10 -18.88 5.72
C PHE A 418 5.43 -18.32 7.11
N PHE A 419 5.44 -19.11 8.18
CA PHE A 419 5.68 -18.61 9.54
C PHE A 419 6.83 -19.33 10.27
N GLY A 420 7.59 -20.18 9.56
CA GLY A 420 8.70 -20.95 10.11
C GLY A 420 8.31 -22.01 11.17
N PRO A 421 9.18 -23.00 11.47
CA PRO A 421 9.00 -23.95 12.57
C PRO A 421 9.05 -23.33 13.98
N SER A 422 9.64 -22.13 14.15
CA SER A 422 9.76 -21.41 15.43
C SER A 422 8.42 -21.12 16.15
N MET A 423 7.29 -21.29 15.45
CA MET A 423 5.91 -21.21 15.98
C MET A 423 5.54 -22.26 17.03
N ALA A 424 6.29 -23.36 17.17
CA ALA A 424 5.87 -24.50 17.99
C ALA A 424 5.86 -24.24 19.51
N SER A 425 6.42 -23.13 19.99
CA SER A 425 6.73 -22.88 21.41
C SER A 425 5.75 -21.97 22.17
N LEU A 426 4.80 -21.28 21.50
CA LEU A 426 3.93 -20.29 22.15
C LEU A 426 2.42 -20.57 22.05
N PRO A 427 1.63 -20.15 23.07
CA PRO A 427 0.19 -20.28 23.02
C PRO A 427 -0.40 -19.36 21.94
N ILE A 428 -1.25 -19.94 21.08
CA ILE A 428 -1.96 -19.20 20.01
C ILE A 428 -3.01 -18.23 20.60
N PHE A 429 -3.54 -18.55 21.78
CA PHE A 429 -4.59 -17.80 22.45
C PHE A 429 -4.11 -17.31 23.81
N GLY A 430 -4.56 -16.13 24.22
CA GLY A 430 -4.37 -15.64 25.59
C GLY A 430 -5.45 -16.16 26.55
N GLU A 431 -5.53 -15.52 27.71
CA GLU A 431 -6.52 -15.80 28.76
C GLU A 431 -7.95 -15.54 28.27
N GLN A 432 -8.14 -14.48 27.50
CA GLN A 432 -9.42 -14.12 26.91
C GLN A 432 -9.57 -14.75 25.52
N ARG A 433 -10.74 -15.31 25.24
CA ARG A 433 -11.07 -15.85 23.92
C ARG A 433 -12.18 -15.04 23.27
N PRO A 434 -12.12 -14.85 21.94
CA PRO A 434 -13.27 -14.29 21.25
C PRO A 434 -14.48 -15.22 21.40
N PRO A 435 -15.71 -14.70 21.45
CA PRO A 435 -16.90 -15.52 21.53
C PRO A 435 -16.99 -16.44 20.30
N ILE A 436 -16.95 -17.76 20.52
CA ILE A 436 -17.11 -18.77 19.47
C ILE A 436 -18.54 -19.28 19.52
N GLU A 437 -19.28 -19.23 18.40
CA GLU A 437 -20.63 -19.80 18.33
C GLU A 437 -20.60 -21.34 18.48
N THR A 438 -21.30 -21.88 19.48
CA THR A 438 -21.19 -23.29 19.92
C THR A 438 -22.26 -24.25 19.37
N GLY A 439 -23.25 -23.78 18.61
CA GLY A 439 -24.37 -24.61 18.14
C GLY A 439 -23.99 -25.61 17.02
N ARG A 440 -24.33 -26.90 17.17
CA ARG A 440 -24.04 -27.97 16.18
C ARG A 440 -24.58 -27.66 14.76
N ALA A 441 -25.80 -27.15 14.66
CA ALA A 441 -26.42 -26.81 13.37
C ALA A 441 -25.70 -25.65 12.68
N ARG A 442 -25.39 -24.58 13.42
CA ARG A 442 -24.60 -23.43 12.93
C ARG A 442 -23.19 -23.85 12.53
N ARG A 443 -22.56 -24.77 13.26
CA ARG A 443 -21.24 -25.32 12.91
C ARG A 443 -21.25 -26.02 11.55
N ARG A 444 -22.27 -26.85 11.26
CA ARG A 444 -22.41 -27.50 9.94
C ARG A 444 -22.66 -26.49 8.82
N LEU A 445 -23.53 -25.50 9.05
CA LEU A 445 -23.79 -24.43 8.08
C LEU A 445 -22.51 -23.63 7.78
N ARG A 446 -21.73 -23.32 8.81
CA ARG A 446 -20.43 -22.64 8.70
C ARG A 446 -19.44 -23.47 7.87
N THR A 447 -19.35 -24.78 8.08
CA THR A 447 -18.47 -25.64 7.27
C THR A 447 -18.86 -25.64 5.79
N LEU A 448 -20.15 -25.79 5.46
CA LEU A 448 -20.63 -25.73 4.07
C LEU A 448 -20.35 -24.37 3.42
N ARG A 449 -20.62 -23.28 4.15
CA ARG A 449 -20.27 -21.92 3.73
C ARG A 449 -18.78 -21.79 3.45
N ASN A 450 -17.92 -22.26 4.36
CA ASN A 450 -16.47 -22.16 4.24
C ASN A 450 -15.94 -22.94 3.02
N ILE A 451 -16.47 -24.14 2.74
CA ILE A 451 -16.16 -24.90 1.52
C ILE A 451 -16.53 -24.11 0.27
N GLY A 452 -17.75 -23.54 0.23
CA GLY A 452 -18.20 -22.73 -0.89
C GLY A 452 -17.35 -21.48 -1.10
N VAL A 453 -17.06 -20.74 -0.03
CA VAL A 453 -16.19 -19.56 -0.04
C VAL A 453 -14.78 -19.91 -0.52
N PHE A 454 -14.20 -21.00 -0.01
CA PHE A 454 -12.88 -21.46 -0.43
C PHE A 454 -12.85 -21.81 -1.92
N ALA A 455 -13.83 -22.58 -2.41
CA ALA A 455 -13.92 -22.96 -3.82
C ALA A 455 -14.08 -21.73 -4.74
N VAL A 456 -14.99 -20.80 -4.38
CA VAL A 456 -15.22 -19.56 -5.14
C VAL A 456 -13.97 -18.69 -5.16
N ASN A 457 -13.27 -18.56 -4.03
CA ASN A 457 -12.04 -17.77 -3.96
C ASN A 457 -10.90 -18.44 -4.75
N LEU A 458 -10.69 -19.74 -4.61
CA LEU A 458 -9.65 -20.46 -5.33
C LEU A 458 -9.86 -20.36 -6.85
N VAL A 459 -11.06 -20.69 -7.34
CA VAL A 459 -11.37 -20.64 -8.79
C VAL A 459 -11.40 -19.19 -9.29
N GLY A 460 -12.11 -18.31 -8.58
CA GLY A 460 -12.29 -16.92 -8.97
C GLY A 460 -10.97 -16.16 -9.02
N LEU A 461 -10.21 -16.13 -7.92
CA LEU A 461 -8.94 -15.40 -7.88
C LEU A 461 -7.92 -16.02 -8.83
N SER A 462 -7.90 -17.34 -9.01
CA SER A 462 -6.99 -17.97 -9.99
C SER A 462 -7.30 -17.56 -11.43
N ALA A 463 -8.58 -17.51 -11.81
CA ALA A 463 -9.00 -17.06 -13.14
C ALA A 463 -8.72 -15.57 -13.38
N GLY A 464 -8.81 -14.75 -12.33
CA GLY A 464 -8.55 -13.32 -12.36
C GLY A 464 -7.08 -12.91 -12.34
N SER A 465 -6.24 -13.73 -11.72
CA SER A 465 -4.84 -13.45 -11.34
C SER A 465 -4.04 -12.74 -12.45
N ALA A 466 -3.93 -13.35 -13.63
CA ALA A 466 -3.16 -12.78 -14.73
C ALA A 466 -3.74 -11.45 -15.27
N LYS A 467 -5.06 -11.25 -15.19
CA LYS A 467 -5.70 -10.00 -15.60
C LYS A 467 -5.43 -8.89 -14.59
N ASP A 468 -5.38 -9.20 -13.30
CA ASP A 468 -5.00 -8.26 -12.25
C ASP A 468 -3.50 -7.92 -12.33
N THR A 469 -2.63 -8.90 -12.61
CA THR A 469 -1.21 -8.66 -12.86
C THR A 469 -0.98 -7.71 -14.03
N ARG A 470 -1.64 -7.93 -15.18
CA ARG A 470 -1.52 -7.03 -16.34
C ARG A 470 -2.07 -5.63 -16.09
N ALA A 471 -3.19 -5.52 -15.37
CA ALA A 471 -3.77 -4.23 -15.02
C ALA A 471 -2.85 -3.44 -14.07
N LEU A 472 -2.26 -4.11 -13.08
CA LEU A 472 -1.26 -3.48 -12.21
C LEU A 472 -0.05 -2.99 -13.02
N ALA A 473 0.47 -3.81 -13.94
CA ALA A 473 1.58 -3.40 -14.80
C ALA A 473 1.22 -2.12 -15.60
N ALA A 474 0.02 -2.05 -16.18
CA ALA A 474 -0.45 -0.88 -16.90
C ALA A 474 -0.62 0.36 -16.00
N ASP A 475 -1.05 0.20 -14.74
CA ASP A 475 -1.14 1.28 -13.77
C ASP A 475 0.26 1.85 -13.46
N VAL A 476 1.25 0.98 -13.22
CA VAL A 476 2.64 1.40 -12.97
C VAL A 476 3.27 2.06 -14.18
N ASP A 477 3.04 1.52 -15.38
CA ASP A 477 3.53 2.14 -16.62
C ASP A 477 2.87 3.52 -16.84
N ARG A 478 1.60 3.69 -16.42
CA ARG A 478 0.91 5.00 -16.42
C ARG A 478 1.55 5.94 -15.40
N LEU A 479 1.81 5.47 -14.18
CA LEU A 479 2.47 6.25 -13.15
C LEU A 479 3.83 6.78 -13.61
N GLU A 480 4.66 5.95 -14.24
CA GLU A 480 5.95 6.36 -14.81
C GLU A 480 5.77 7.45 -15.89
N ARG A 481 4.75 7.34 -16.76
CA ARG A 481 4.43 8.39 -17.74
C ARG A 481 4.01 9.70 -17.10
N LEU A 482 3.25 9.65 -16.00
CA LEU A 482 2.77 10.85 -15.29
C LEU A 482 3.87 11.53 -14.49
N ALA A 483 4.79 10.76 -13.92
CA ALA A 483 6.00 11.28 -13.28
C ALA A 483 6.93 11.93 -14.33
N GLY A 484 7.02 11.35 -15.52
CA GLY A 484 7.88 11.82 -16.60
C GLY A 484 9.36 11.51 -16.35
N GLY A 485 10.22 11.88 -17.30
CA GLY A 485 11.68 11.66 -17.18
C GLY A 485 12.42 12.74 -16.38
N ASP A 486 11.83 13.93 -16.23
CA ASP A 486 12.40 15.07 -15.50
C ASP A 486 11.36 15.61 -14.52
N LEU A 487 11.48 15.18 -13.26
CA LEU A 487 10.54 15.51 -12.19
C LEU A 487 10.53 17.00 -11.85
N SER A 488 11.59 17.74 -12.17
CA SER A 488 11.70 19.18 -11.89
C SER A 488 10.68 20.01 -12.67
N ARG A 489 10.12 19.47 -13.75
CA ARG A 489 9.12 20.12 -14.61
C ARG A 489 7.68 20.04 -14.08
N LEU A 490 7.41 19.17 -13.11
CA LEU A 490 6.10 19.09 -12.48
C LEU A 490 5.91 20.31 -11.59
N ASP A 491 4.78 21.01 -11.69
CA ASP A 491 4.43 22.01 -10.67
C ASP A 491 4.07 21.32 -9.33
N ASP A 492 4.06 22.08 -8.23
CA ASP A 492 3.79 21.50 -6.90
C ASP A 492 2.40 20.82 -6.80
N PRO A 493 1.30 21.44 -7.30
CA PRO A 493 -0.01 20.79 -7.36
C PRO A 493 -0.02 19.41 -8.04
N ARG A 494 0.64 19.32 -9.19
CA ARG A 494 0.74 18.09 -9.97
C ARG A 494 1.64 17.08 -9.25
N LEU A 495 2.79 17.52 -8.74
CA LEU A 495 3.72 16.67 -8.00
C LEU A 495 3.00 15.99 -6.81
N HIS A 496 2.30 16.75 -5.97
CA HIS A 496 1.57 16.21 -4.83
C HIS A 496 0.46 15.23 -5.25
N SER A 497 -0.28 15.55 -6.31
CA SER A 497 -1.36 14.69 -6.79
C SER A 497 -0.85 13.38 -7.39
N VAL A 498 0.31 13.40 -8.06
CA VAL A 498 0.98 12.19 -8.55
C VAL A 498 1.59 11.38 -7.41
N ILE A 499 2.11 12.02 -6.36
CA ILE A 499 2.56 11.36 -5.11
C ILE A 499 1.42 10.56 -4.47
N LEU A 500 0.23 11.16 -4.34
CA LEU A 500 -0.94 10.47 -3.78
C LEU A 500 -1.39 9.29 -4.64
N LEU A 501 -1.42 9.45 -5.97
CA LEU A 501 -1.66 8.35 -6.90
C LEU A 501 -0.65 7.22 -6.73
N ALA A 502 0.64 7.54 -6.70
CA ALA A 502 1.72 6.57 -6.56
C ALA A 502 1.59 5.78 -5.24
N ARG A 503 1.29 6.47 -4.13
CA ARG A 503 1.01 5.83 -2.84
C ARG A 503 -0.18 4.89 -2.93
N ASP A 504 -1.28 5.30 -3.55
CA ASP A 504 -2.47 4.46 -3.67
C ASP A 504 -2.23 3.23 -4.58
N ASP A 505 -1.37 3.34 -5.59
CA ASP A 505 -0.96 2.23 -6.45
C ASP A 505 -0.08 1.23 -5.72
N VAL A 506 0.85 1.69 -4.88
CA VAL A 506 1.63 0.81 -3.99
C VAL A 506 0.72 0.11 -2.99
N VAL A 507 -0.21 0.83 -2.35
CA VAL A 507 -1.21 0.26 -1.43
C VAL A 507 -2.08 -0.79 -2.13
N TYR A 508 -2.53 -0.54 -3.35
CA TYR A 508 -3.31 -1.50 -4.12
C TYR A 508 -2.48 -2.73 -4.54
N SER A 509 -1.19 -2.56 -4.82
CA SER A 509 -0.29 -3.67 -5.10
C SER A 509 -0.20 -4.65 -3.93
N TRP A 510 -0.20 -4.14 -2.69
CA TRP A 510 -0.28 -4.98 -1.48
C TRP A 510 -1.60 -5.73 -1.34
N VAL A 511 -2.72 -5.13 -1.75
CA VAL A 511 -4.01 -5.84 -1.83
C VAL A 511 -3.93 -7.00 -2.81
N LEU A 512 -3.29 -6.83 -3.97
CA LEU A 512 -3.08 -7.92 -4.91
C LEU A 512 -2.09 -8.97 -4.38
N ALA A 513 -1.08 -8.55 -3.62
CA ALA A 513 -0.14 -9.46 -2.96
C ALA A 513 -0.84 -10.36 -1.93
N SER A 514 -1.81 -9.82 -1.17
CA SER A 514 -2.60 -10.62 -0.23
C SER A 514 -3.45 -11.69 -0.95
N GLY A 515 -3.99 -11.36 -2.13
CA GLY A 515 -4.62 -12.33 -3.02
C GLY A 515 -3.68 -13.44 -3.48
N SER A 516 -2.44 -13.09 -3.86
CA SER A 516 -1.41 -14.07 -4.20
C SER A 516 -1.05 -14.96 -3.02
N PHE A 517 -0.94 -14.40 -1.81
CA PHE A 517 -0.70 -15.14 -0.59
C PHE A 517 -1.80 -16.19 -0.36
N MET A 518 -3.07 -15.80 -0.45
CA MET A 518 -4.21 -16.73 -0.32
C MET A 518 -4.15 -17.87 -1.35
N LEU A 519 -3.85 -17.55 -2.61
CA LEU A 519 -3.74 -18.55 -3.68
C LEU A 519 -2.57 -19.50 -3.46
N CYS A 520 -1.37 -18.98 -3.18
CA CYS A 520 -0.20 -19.79 -2.90
C CYS A 520 -0.44 -20.72 -1.69
N ALA A 521 -1.06 -20.22 -0.62
CA ALA A 521 -1.42 -21.04 0.53
C ALA A 521 -2.41 -22.15 0.15
N ALA A 522 -3.47 -21.84 -0.60
CA ALA A 522 -4.47 -22.80 -1.04
C ALA A 522 -3.87 -23.89 -1.93
N TYR A 523 -3.07 -23.53 -2.93
CA TYR A 523 -2.42 -24.50 -3.82
C TYR A 523 -1.36 -25.33 -3.09
N ASN A 524 -0.62 -24.77 -2.13
CA ASN A 524 0.33 -25.52 -1.31
C ASN A 524 -0.38 -26.61 -0.49
N VAL A 525 -1.55 -26.32 0.07
CA VAL A 525 -2.38 -27.35 0.76
C VAL A 525 -2.76 -28.49 -0.19
N LEU A 526 -3.18 -28.18 -1.43
CA LEU A 526 -3.51 -29.20 -2.43
C LEU A 526 -2.29 -30.01 -2.87
N LEU A 527 -1.16 -29.35 -3.13
CA LEU A 527 0.09 -30.01 -3.51
C LEU A 527 0.59 -30.95 -2.42
N ARG A 528 0.51 -30.56 -1.15
CA ARG A 528 0.89 -31.45 -0.04
C ARG A 528 0.03 -32.69 0.04
N GLY A 529 -1.26 -32.59 -0.28
CA GLY A 529 -2.15 -33.75 -0.38
C GLY A 529 -1.77 -34.70 -1.53
N LEU A 530 -1.30 -34.16 -2.66
CA LEU A 530 -1.01 -34.93 -3.88
C LEU A 530 0.43 -35.42 -4.01
N TRP A 531 1.41 -34.68 -3.50
CA TRP A 531 2.84 -34.95 -3.66
C TRP A 531 3.52 -35.29 -2.32
N GLY A 532 2.93 -34.91 -1.19
CA GLY A 532 3.50 -35.14 0.14
C GLY A 532 4.17 -33.90 0.73
N ARG A 533 4.92 -34.09 1.81
CA ARG A 533 5.35 -32.98 2.68
C ARG A 533 6.41 -32.06 2.05
N ASP A 534 7.24 -32.60 1.15
CA ASP A 534 8.37 -31.90 0.53
C ASP A 534 8.02 -31.30 -0.85
N ALA A 535 6.73 -31.03 -1.09
CA ALA A 535 6.24 -30.49 -2.34
C ALA A 535 6.75 -29.05 -2.57
N ALA A 536 7.78 -28.91 -3.39
CA ALA A 536 8.35 -27.64 -3.82
C ALA A 536 8.54 -27.65 -5.34
N PRO A 537 7.48 -27.39 -6.13
CA PRO A 537 7.64 -27.29 -7.59
C PRO A 537 8.55 -26.09 -7.93
N PRO A 538 9.42 -26.21 -8.93
CA PRO A 538 10.22 -25.09 -9.41
C PRO A 538 9.32 -23.98 -9.97
N ALA A 539 9.77 -22.74 -9.85
CA ALA A 539 9.04 -21.59 -10.39
C ALA A 539 9.13 -21.53 -11.93
N GLY A 540 10.27 -22.00 -12.46
CA GLY A 540 10.60 -22.03 -13.87
C GLY A 540 11.34 -20.78 -14.35
N PRO A 541 11.80 -20.77 -15.62
CA PRO A 541 12.81 -19.83 -16.15
C PRO A 541 12.34 -18.37 -16.31
N GLU A 542 11.10 -18.04 -15.95
CA GLU A 542 10.52 -16.69 -16.09
C GLU A 542 10.40 -15.97 -14.72
N LEU A 543 11.23 -16.35 -13.75
CA LEU A 543 11.15 -15.82 -12.40
C LEU A 543 11.64 -14.36 -12.37
N VAL A 544 10.74 -13.39 -12.17
CA VAL A 544 11.10 -11.97 -12.21
C VAL A 544 12.12 -11.57 -11.13
N SER A 545 12.07 -12.20 -9.95
CA SER A 545 13.06 -11.98 -8.88
C SER A 545 14.45 -12.51 -9.20
N ALA A 546 14.60 -13.36 -10.22
CA ALA A 546 15.88 -13.83 -10.70
C ALA A 546 16.64 -12.79 -11.54
N ARG A 547 15.96 -11.78 -12.06
CA ARG A 547 16.54 -10.85 -13.05
C ARG A 547 17.81 -10.17 -12.57
N SER A 548 17.92 -9.87 -11.28
CA SER A 548 19.15 -9.29 -10.72
C SER A 548 20.34 -10.24 -10.81
N VAL A 549 20.12 -11.54 -10.54
CA VAL A 549 21.15 -12.59 -10.70
C VAL A 549 21.55 -12.71 -12.16
N GLU A 550 20.56 -12.81 -13.05
CA GLU A 550 20.83 -12.96 -14.49
C GLU A 550 21.50 -11.72 -15.10
N ALA A 551 21.14 -10.52 -14.66
CA ALA A 551 21.77 -9.27 -15.08
C ALA A 551 23.26 -9.27 -14.72
N VAL A 552 23.60 -9.61 -13.46
CA VAL A 552 25.00 -9.75 -13.03
C VAL A 552 25.71 -10.80 -13.88
N GLN A 553 25.11 -11.97 -14.12
CA GLN A 553 25.73 -13.02 -14.94
C GLN A 553 25.97 -12.56 -16.38
N ARG A 554 25.01 -11.88 -17.03
CA ARG A 554 25.16 -11.33 -18.38
C ARG A 554 26.25 -10.26 -18.44
N LEU A 555 26.29 -9.35 -17.46
CA LEU A 555 27.31 -8.33 -17.35
C LEU A 555 28.70 -8.92 -17.09
N VAL A 556 28.83 -9.95 -16.25
CA VAL A 556 30.10 -10.70 -16.06
C VAL A 556 30.59 -11.29 -17.39
N VAL A 557 29.68 -11.91 -18.17
CA VAL A 557 30.03 -12.46 -19.49
C VAL A 557 30.45 -11.35 -20.45
N ALA A 558 29.76 -10.22 -20.46
CA ALA A 558 30.10 -9.07 -21.30
C ALA A 558 31.45 -8.45 -20.91
N ALA A 559 31.70 -8.25 -19.61
CA ALA A 559 32.94 -7.70 -19.08
C ALA A 559 34.16 -8.58 -19.43
N ARG A 560 34.02 -9.91 -19.28
CA ARG A 560 35.08 -10.88 -19.63
C ARG A 560 35.42 -10.91 -21.13
N ARG A 561 34.53 -10.43 -22.00
CA ARG A 561 34.78 -10.37 -23.46
C ARG A 561 35.59 -9.15 -23.88
N ASP A 562 35.64 -8.10 -23.06
CA ASP A 562 36.35 -6.86 -23.37
C ASP A 562 37.49 -6.62 -22.36
N PRO A 563 38.76 -6.75 -22.78
CA PRO A 563 39.92 -6.49 -21.93
C PRO A 563 39.94 -5.06 -21.37
N LYS A 564 39.38 -4.07 -22.08
CA LYS A 564 39.30 -2.69 -21.58
C LYS A 564 38.37 -2.59 -20.38
N VAL A 565 37.24 -3.29 -20.43
CA VAL A 565 36.30 -3.38 -19.29
C VAL A 565 36.99 -4.07 -18.12
N THR A 566 37.65 -5.20 -18.37
CA THR A 566 38.35 -5.93 -17.29
C THR A 566 39.43 -5.07 -16.63
N GLY A 567 40.22 -4.33 -17.41
CA GLY A 567 41.19 -3.38 -16.87
C GLY A 567 40.54 -2.25 -16.08
N ALA A 568 39.48 -1.64 -16.62
CA ALA A 568 38.75 -0.59 -15.93
C ALA A 568 38.10 -1.08 -14.63
N LEU A 569 37.60 -2.32 -14.56
CA LEU A 569 37.03 -2.86 -13.32
C LEU A 569 38.09 -3.24 -12.27
N ALA A 570 39.35 -3.43 -12.67
CA ALA A 570 40.44 -3.76 -11.76
C ALA A 570 40.99 -2.54 -11.00
N ASP A 571 40.90 -1.35 -11.59
CA ASP A 571 41.40 -0.12 -10.97
C ASP A 571 40.44 0.41 -9.89
N PRO A 572 40.94 0.92 -8.75
CA PRO A 572 40.10 1.49 -7.71
C PRO A 572 39.47 2.83 -8.14
N GLY A 573 38.22 3.08 -7.76
CA GLY A 573 37.51 4.35 -7.98
C GLY A 573 36.17 4.19 -8.71
N PRO A 574 35.44 5.29 -8.98
CA PRO A 574 34.20 5.23 -9.76
C PRO A 574 34.49 4.76 -11.19
N HIS A 575 33.74 3.76 -11.65
CA HIS A 575 33.97 3.12 -12.94
C HIS A 575 33.04 3.65 -14.04
N LEU A 576 31.86 4.19 -13.70
CA LEU A 576 30.79 4.45 -14.65
C LEU A 576 31.18 5.45 -15.75
N GLU A 577 31.75 6.60 -15.39
CA GLU A 577 32.17 7.63 -16.35
C GLU A 577 33.27 7.12 -17.29
N ARG A 578 34.24 6.39 -16.74
CA ARG A 578 35.31 5.79 -17.53
C ARG A 578 34.80 4.69 -18.45
N LEU A 579 33.91 3.81 -17.96
CA LEU A 579 33.29 2.78 -18.79
C LEU A 579 32.45 3.40 -19.92
N ALA A 580 31.80 4.54 -19.68
CA ALA A 580 31.08 5.28 -20.72
C ALA A 580 32.02 5.79 -21.82
N ALA A 581 33.23 6.25 -21.47
CA ALA A 581 34.23 6.73 -22.42
C ALA A 581 34.97 5.59 -23.14
N ASP A 582 35.47 4.60 -22.38
CA ASP A 582 36.45 3.61 -22.86
C ASP A 582 35.80 2.31 -23.38
N ALA A 583 34.60 2.00 -22.89
CA ALA A 583 33.86 0.77 -23.20
C ALA A 583 32.35 1.02 -23.41
N PRO A 584 31.96 1.85 -24.40
CA PRO A 584 30.57 2.30 -24.57
C PRO A 584 29.57 1.15 -24.81
N GLY A 585 30.01 0.03 -25.39
CA GLY A 585 29.17 -1.17 -25.56
C GLY A 585 28.82 -1.84 -24.23
N PHE A 586 29.76 -1.92 -23.30
CA PHE A 586 29.50 -2.42 -21.96
C PHE A 586 28.65 -1.44 -21.15
N TYR A 587 28.95 -0.13 -21.25
CA TYR A 587 28.14 0.90 -20.61
C TYR A 587 26.68 0.89 -21.09
N ALA A 588 26.45 0.69 -22.40
CA ALA A 588 25.11 0.50 -22.94
C ALA A 588 24.41 -0.73 -22.35
N ALA A 589 25.11 -1.86 -22.22
CA ALA A 589 24.57 -3.05 -21.57
C ALA A 589 24.23 -2.81 -20.09
N VAL A 590 25.07 -2.08 -19.35
CA VAL A 590 24.77 -1.68 -17.96
C VAL A 590 23.50 -0.83 -17.90
N ARG A 591 23.36 0.15 -18.81
CA ARG A 591 22.15 0.99 -18.89
C ARG A 591 20.89 0.19 -19.22
N ASP A 592 20.98 -0.78 -20.13
CA ASP A 592 19.86 -1.65 -20.47
C ASP A 592 19.42 -2.50 -19.27
N GLU A 593 20.38 -3.08 -18.52
CA GLU A 593 20.07 -3.83 -17.30
C GLU A 593 19.50 -2.90 -16.21
N LEU A 594 20.02 -1.69 -16.02
CA LEU A 594 19.44 -0.71 -15.09
C LEU A 594 18.02 -0.30 -15.50
N GLY A 595 17.70 -0.26 -16.79
CA GLY A 595 16.31 -0.08 -17.25
C GLY A 595 15.37 -1.19 -16.76
N LEU A 596 15.89 -2.42 -16.62
CA LEU A 596 15.13 -3.60 -16.19
C LEU A 596 15.10 -3.80 -14.68
N ILE A 597 16.21 -3.59 -13.97
CA ILE A 597 16.38 -3.90 -12.54
C ILE A 597 16.76 -2.70 -11.68
N GLY A 598 16.89 -1.50 -12.26
CA GLY A 598 17.33 -0.29 -11.53
C GLY A 598 16.44 0.09 -10.35
N HIS A 599 15.15 -0.25 -10.40
CA HIS A 599 14.22 -0.05 -9.27
C HIS A 599 14.47 -0.99 -8.08
N ARG A 600 15.36 -1.97 -8.21
CA ARG A 600 15.74 -2.91 -7.14
C ARG A 600 16.92 -2.38 -6.34
N GLY A 601 17.12 -2.92 -5.16
CA GLY A 601 18.24 -2.62 -4.27
C GLY A 601 17.95 -3.18 -2.87
N PRO A 602 18.94 -3.26 -1.97
CA PRO A 602 18.72 -3.74 -0.61
C PRO A 602 17.66 -2.91 0.13
N ALA A 603 16.77 -3.56 0.88
CA ALA A 603 15.65 -2.92 1.55
C ALA A 603 14.73 -2.16 0.55
N GLU A 604 14.35 -2.82 -0.54
CA GLU A 604 13.73 -2.19 -1.73
C GLU A 604 12.43 -1.42 -1.46
N LEU A 605 11.75 -1.68 -0.35
CA LEU A 605 10.51 -1.01 0.07
C LEU A 605 10.69 0.04 1.19
N GLU A 606 11.85 0.10 1.83
CA GLU A 606 12.17 1.18 2.76
C GLU A 606 12.39 2.45 1.94
N MET A 607 11.69 3.54 2.24
CA MET A 607 11.78 4.78 1.47
C MET A 607 13.15 5.44 1.57
N LEU A 608 13.85 5.25 2.69
CA LEU A 608 15.22 5.73 2.88
C LEU A 608 16.28 4.94 2.10
N SER A 609 15.94 3.78 1.52
CA SER A 609 16.94 2.95 0.85
C SER A 609 17.39 3.49 -0.52
N THR A 610 18.53 2.98 -0.97
CA THR A 610 19.12 3.30 -2.27
C THR A 610 18.87 2.13 -3.22
N SER A 611 18.39 2.42 -4.43
CA SER A 611 18.25 1.43 -5.50
C SER A 611 19.51 1.36 -6.38
N TYR A 612 19.59 0.37 -7.28
CA TYR A 612 20.64 0.30 -8.30
C TYR A 612 20.59 1.45 -9.30
N ALA A 613 19.41 2.05 -9.53
CA ALA A 613 19.30 3.27 -10.32
C ALA A 613 19.80 4.51 -9.55
N ASP A 614 19.64 4.53 -8.22
CA ASP A 614 20.13 5.60 -7.35
C ASP A 614 21.66 5.52 -7.18
N ASP A 615 22.24 4.31 -7.05
CA ASP A 615 23.68 4.03 -7.04
C ASP A 615 24.06 2.92 -8.07
N PRO A 616 24.29 3.29 -9.34
CA PRO A 616 24.75 2.34 -10.38
C PRO A 616 26.10 1.70 -10.10
N GLU A 617 26.97 2.35 -9.31
CA GLU A 617 28.30 1.83 -9.00
C GLU A 617 28.21 0.59 -8.12
N LEU A 618 27.19 0.48 -7.26
CA LEU A 618 26.94 -0.74 -6.48
C LEU A 618 26.81 -1.97 -7.37
N LEU A 619 26.04 -1.86 -8.47
CA LEU A 619 25.87 -2.97 -9.41
C LEU A 619 27.19 -3.31 -10.11
N ILE A 620 28.00 -2.31 -10.48
CA ILE A 620 29.30 -2.52 -11.11
C ILE A 620 30.27 -3.22 -10.15
N ARG A 621 30.30 -2.83 -8.88
CA ARG A 621 31.12 -3.50 -7.86
C ARG A 621 30.67 -4.94 -7.65
N MET A 622 29.37 -5.22 -7.65
CA MET A 622 28.84 -6.59 -7.60
C MET A 622 29.24 -7.42 -8.83
N VAL A 623 29.21 -6.84 -10.03
CA VAL A 623 29.70 -7.50 -11.26
C VAL A 623 31.19 -7.82 -11.14
N THR A 624 32.00 -6.87 -10.66
CA THR A 624 33.44 -7.03 -10.47
C THR A 624 33.74 -8.18 -9.51
N ARG A 625 33.04 -8.25 -8.36
CA ARG A 625 33.17 -9.37 -7.41
C ARG A 625 32.74 -10.71 -8.00
N ALA A 626 31.63 -10.73 -8.75
CA ALA A 626 31.15 -11.92 -9.42
C ALA A 626 32.10 -12.44 -10.51
N MET A 627 32.96 -11.58 -11.09
CA MET A 627 34.00 -12.03 -12.03
C MET A 627 35.04 -12.94 -11.37
N SER A 628 35.29 -12.78 -10.07
CA SER A 628 36.26 -13.57 -9.29
C SER A 628 35.62 -14.76 -8.58
N ALA A 629 34.30 -14.91 -8.65
CA ALA A 629 33.58 -15.98 -7.97
C ALA A 629 33.65 -17.32 -8.73
N PRO A 630 33.70 -18.46 -8.01
CA PRO A 630 33.56 -19.78 -8.62
C PRO A 630 32.16 -19.95 -9.22
N ALA A 631 32.04 -20.79 -10.26
CA ALA A 631 30.76 -21.06 -10.90
C ALA A 631 29.79 -21.75 -9.94
N ALA A 632 28.54 -21.28 -9.91
CA ALA A 632 27.48 -21.88 -9.11
C ALA A 632 27.17 -23.32 -9.57
N ALA A 633 26.79 -24.18 -8.61
CA ALA A 633 26.36 -25.54 -8.90
C ALA A 633 25.06 -25.54 -9.71
N GLN A 634 24.88 -26.53 -10.58
CA GLN A 634 23.67 -26.65 -11.37
C GLN A 634 22.49 -27.04 -10.46
N PRO A 635 21.33 -26.33 -10.56
CA PRO A 635 20.20 -26.60 -9.69
C PRO A 635 19.64 -28.01 -9.94
N THR A 636 19.28 -28.70 -8.86
CA THR A 636 18.61 -30.01 -8.93
C THR A 636 17.12 -29.83 -8.68
N HIS A 637 16.29 -30.19 -9.66
CA HIS A 637 14.84 -30.05 -9.54
C HIS A 637 14.19 -31.38 -9.13
N PRO A 638 13.30 -31.38 -8.11
CA PRO A 638 12.63 -32.59 -7.68
C PRO A 638 11.62 -33.08 -8.74
N ARG A 639 11.52 -34.40 -8.92
CA ARG A 639 10.58 -35.00 -9.88
C ARG A 639 9.13 -34.85 -9.39
N ILE A 640 8.29 -34.19 -10.19
CA ILE A 640 6.87 -33.98 -9.90
C ILE A 640 6.06 -35.25 -10.27
N PRO A 641 5.32 -35.87 -9.32
CA PRO A 641 4.45 -37.00 -9.60
C PRO A 641 3.35 -36.67 -10.62
N LEU A 642 2.97 -37.63 -11.47
CA LEU A 642 1.97 -37.44 -12.53
C LEU A 642 0.65 -36.84 -12.02
N ARG A 643 0.13 -37.34 -10.89
CA ARG A 643 -1.11 -36.85 -10.26
C ARG A 643 -1.04 -35.40 -9.75
N ALA A 644 0.16 -34.89 -9.48
CA ALA A 644 0.38 -33.54 -8.98
C ALA A 644 0.69 -32.52 -10.09
N ARG A 645 1.07 -32.97 -11.30
CA ARG A 645 1.44 -32.12 -12.44
C ARG A 645 0.45 -30.98 -12.76
N PRO A 646 -0.87 -31.20 -12.89
CA PRO A 646 -1.78 -30.10 -13.24
C PRO A 646 -1.86 -29.03 -12.14
N VAL A 647 -1.88 -29.44 -10.87
CA VAL A 647 -1.90 -28.52 -9.73
C VAL A 647 -0.55 -27.80 -9.61
N ALA A 648 0.56 -28.48 -9.87
CA ALA A 648 1.89 -27.88 -9.87
C ALA A 648 2.05 -26.83 -10.98
N ALA A 649 1.51 -27.08 -12.19
CA ALA A 649 1.51 -26.12 -13.28
C ALA A 649 0.72 -24.85 -12.94
N LEU A 650 -0.46 -25.01 -12.32
CA LEU A 650 -1.26 -23.88 -11.84
C LEU A 650 -0.55 -23.12 -10.71
N PHE A 651 0.06 -23.82 -9.75
CA PHE A 651 0.84 -23.20 -8.69
C PHE A 651 2.02 -22.40 -9.23
N ALA A 652 2.79 -22.97 -10.17
CA ALA A 652 3.93 -22.28 -10.79
C ALA A 652 3.48 -21.01 -11.51
N ARG A 653 2.33 -21.05 -12.21
CA ARG A 653 1.73 -19.84 -12.80
C ARG A 653 1.37 -18.80 -11.74
N GLN A 654 0.75 -19.20 -10.62
CA GLN A 654 0.43 -18.26 -9.54
C GLN A 654 1.67 -17.68 -8.87
N LEU A 655 2.73 -18.47 -8.74
CA LEU A 655 4.00 -18.00 -8.22
C LEU A 655 4.62 -16.97 -9.17
N ARG A 656 4.63 -17.20 -10.49
CA ARG A 656 5.08 -16.20 -11.47
C ARG A 656 4.25 -14.91 -11.44
N ASP A 657 2.92 -15.03 -11.36
CA ASP A 657 2.03 -13.87 -11.22
C ASP A 657 2.32 -13.10 -9.91
N ARG A 658 2.60 -13.79 -8.80
CA ARG A 658 3.03 -13.17 -7.53
C ARG A 658 4.32 -12.38 -7.70
N GLU A 659 5.33 -12.96 -8.33
CA GLU A 659 6.64 -12.33 -8.51
C GLU A 659 6.57 -11.12 -9.45
N ALA A 660 5.80 -11.22 -10.54
CA ALA A 660 5.55 -10.08 -11.44
C ALA A 660 4.83 -8.93 -10.74
N ARG A 661 3.84 -9.22 -9.87
CA ARG A 661 3.19 -8.17 -9.06
C ARG A 661 4.13 -7.58 -8.03
N ARG A 662 4.96 -8.39 -7.38
CA ARG A 662 5.97 -7.92 -6.43
C ARG A 662 6.96 -6.96 -7.10
N ASP A 663 7.39 -7.28 -8.32
CA ASP A 663 8.25 -6.41 -9.12
C ASP A 663 7.62 -5.06 -9.44
N LYS A 664 6.39 -5.07 -9.97
CA LYS A 664 5.66 -3.82 -10.28
C LYS A 664 5.37 -3.00 -9.01
N MET A 665 5.10 -3.64 -7.87
CA MET A 665 4.96 -2.95 -6.59
C MET A 665 6.24 -2.21 -6.19
N VAL A 666 7.41 -2.85 -6.32
CA VAL A 666 8.70 -2.23 -5.99
C VAL A 666 9.01 -1.10 -6.96
N ARG A 667 8.72 -1.27 -8.25
CA ARG A 667 8.85 -0.19 -9.24
C ARG A 667 7.96 1.01 -8.93
N ALA A 668 6.69 0.79 -8.56
CA ALA A 668 5.80 1.87 -8.12
C ALA A 668 6.33 2.57 -6.86
N ASN A 669 6.88 1.81 -5.91
CA ASN A 669 7.52 2.34 -4.70
C ASN A 669 8.75 3.19 -5.02
N TRP A 670 9.57 2.76 -5.97
CA TRP A 670 10.74 3.51 -6.45
C TRP A 670 10.33 4.82 -7.15
N VAL A 671 9.30 4.80 -8.01
CA VAL A 671 8.76 6.04 -8.61
C VAL A 671 8.24 7.00 -7.53
N LEU A 672 7.49 6.48 -6.56
CA LEU A 672 7.05 7.28 -5.41
C LEU A 672 8.24 7.87 -4.64
N ARG A 673 9.29 7.08 -4.37
CA ARG A 673 10.50 7.56 -3.70
C ARG A 673 11.15 8.72 -4.46
N ALA A 674 11.25 8.63 -5.78
CA ALA A 674 11.80 9.70 -6.61
C ALA A 674 10.94 10.98 -6.55
N LEU A 675 9.61 10.86 -6.61
CA LEU A 675 8.68 11.98 -6.45
C LEU A 675 8.79 12.63 -5.07
N LEU A 676 8.92 11.82 -4.01
CA LEU A 676 9.13 12.29 -2.65
C LEU A 676 10.45 13.05 -2.52
N ARG A 677 11.56 12.52 -3.05
CA ARG A 677 12.86 13.20 -3.04
C ARG A 677 12.81 14.53 -3.79
N GLU A 678 12.09 14.62 -4.91
CA GLU A 678 11.90 15.89 -5.61
C GLU A 678 11.13 16.91 -4.76
N CYS A 679 10.07 16.48 -4.07
CA CYS A 679 9.36 17.33 -3.11
C CYS A 679 10.28 17.76 -1.95
N GLY A 680 11.05 16.82 -1.38
CA GLY A 680 12.04 17.08 -0.35
C GLY A 680 13.11 18.08 -0.79
N ARG A 681 13.59 17.97 -2.05
CA ARG A 681 14.55 18.92 -2.64
C ARG A 681 13.97 20.33 -2.70
N ARG A 682 12.69 20.49 -3.08
CA ARG A 682 12.01 21.80 -3.11
C ARG A 682 11.84 22.38 -1.71
N LEU A 683 11.38 21.56 -0.76
CA LEU A 683 11.21 21.97 0.63
C LEU A 683 12.54 22.34 1.31
N ALA A 684 13.61 21.59 1.03
CA ALA A 684 14.95 21.93 1.50
C ALA A 684 15.48 23.22 0.85
N GLY A 685 15.25 23.40 -0.46
CA GLY A 685 15.58 24.65 -1.17
C GLY A 685 14.83 25.87 -0.62
N ALA A 686 13.62 25.68 -0.09
CA ALA A 686 12.83 26.69 0.60
C ALA A 686 13.19 26.87 2.09
N GLY A 687 14.12 26.08 2.63
CA GLY A 687 14.55 26.12 4.03
C GLY A 687 13.58 25.47 5.03
N ALA A 688 12.54 24.77 4.56
CA ALA A 688 11.59 24.05 5.42
C ALA A 688 12.15 22.72 5.95
N LEU A 689 13.10 22.13 5.22
CA LEU A 689 13.83 20.91 5.58
C LEU A 689 15.34 21.15 5.54
N ALA A 690 16.13 20.37 6.28
CA ALA A 690 17.59 20.48 6.25
C ALA A 690 18.21 19.77 5.05
N GLY A 691 17.56 18.71 4.55
CA GLY A 691 17.99 17.98 3.35
C GLY A 691 16.81 17.30 2.63
N PRO A 692 17.01 16.83 1.39
CA PRO A 692 15.93 16.23 0.59
C PRO A 692 15.35 14.97 1.22
N ASP A 693 16.17 14.13 1.85
CA ASP A 693 15.73 12.87 2.47
C ASP A 693 14.97 13.08 3.80
N ASP A 694 14.94 14.31 4.34
CA ASP A 694 14.10 14.65 5.50
C ASP A 694 12.62 14.41 5.20
N VAL A 695 12.20 14.48 3.93
CA VAL A 695 10.83 14.23 3.48
C VAL A 695 10.33 12.83 3.87
N PHE A 696 11.22 11.85 4.01
CA PHE A 696 10.84 10.48 4.36
C PHE A 696 10.39 10.33 5.82
N TYR A 697 10.66 11.33 6.66
CA TYR A 697 10.17 11.43 8.04
C TYR A 697 8.76 12.03 8.13
N LEU A 698 8.16 12.38 6.99
CA LEU A 698 6.75 12.75 6.87
C LEU A 698 5.93 11.55 6.38
N LEU A 699 4.68 11.46 6.82
CA LEU A 699 3.69 10.60 6.18
C LEU A 699 3.40 11.19 4.79
N VAL A 700 3.12 10.33 3.82
CA VAL A 700 2.79 10.79 2.45
C VAL A 700 1.57 11.72 2.45
N ASP A 701 0.59 11.46 3.32
CA ASP A 701 -0.60 12.30 3.49
C ASP A 701 -0.29 13.70 4.07
N GLU A 702 0.84 13.88 4.78
CA GLU A 702 1.25 15.17 5.37
C GLU A 702 1.96 16.08 4.35
N ILE A 703 2.46 15.54 3.23
CA ILE A 703 3.27 16.30 2.26
C ILE A 703 2.46 17.34 1.50
N ASP A 704 1.24 16.99 1.13
CA ASP A 704 0.35 17.90 0.40
C ASP A 704 -0.15 19.07 1.28
N ALA A 705 0.08 18.97 2.59
CA ALA A 705 -0.28 20.01 3.53
C ALA A 705 0.58 19.90 4.81
N PRO A 706 1.85 20.34 4.73
CA PRO A 706 2.79 20.16 5.81
C PRO A 706 2.31 20.86 7.09
N PRO A 707 2.58 20.28 8.28
CA PRO A 707 2.29 20.95 9.55
C PRO A 707 3.13 22.23 9.68
N ALA A 708 2.67 23.17 10.53
CA ALA A 708 3.30 24.48 10.67
C ALA A 708 4.80 24.44 11.05
N ASP A 709 5.25 23.44 11.81
CA ASP A 709 6.65 23.23 12.19
C ASP A 709 7.15 21.85 11.72
N VAL A 710 7.34 21.73 10.40
CA VAL A 710 7.82 20.51 9.73
C VAL A 710 9.17 20.08 10.28
N ALA A 711 10.09 21.03 10.47
CA ALA A 711 11.45 20.75 10.92
C ALA A 711 11.47 20.07 12.29
N LYS A 712 10.66 20.54 13.25
CA LYS A 712 10.53 19.92 14.56
C LYS A 712 9.91 18.53 14.49
N LEU A 713 8.89 18.33 13.64
CA LEU A 713 8.28 17.01 13.45
C LEU A 713 9.30 16.00 12.90
N VAL A 714 10.05 16.39 11.87
CA VAL A 714 11.11 15.57 11.28
C VAL A 714 12.17 15.23 12.31
N ALA A 715 12.65 16.23 13.08
CA ALA A 715 13.66 16.01 14.12
C ALA A 715 13.19 15.00 15.18
N ARG A 716 11.94 15.14 15.67
CA ARG A 716 11.33 14.21 16.64
C ARG A 716 11.27 12.78 16.10
N ARG A 717 10.72 12.59 14.89
CA ARG A 717 10.56 11.24 14.29
C ARG A 717 11.91 10.60 13.94
N ARG A 718 12.91 11.40 13.60
CA ARG A 718 14.29 10.92 13.42
C ARG A 718 14.90 10.44 14.73
N GLU A 719 14.73 11.20 15.80
CA GLU A 719 15.20 10.80 17.13
C GLU A 719 14.51 9.51 17.61
N GLU A 720 13.19 9.42 17.43
CA GLU A 720 12.41 8.21 17.73
C GLU A 720 12.93 7.00 16.95
N GLN A 721 13.10 7.11 15.62
CA GLN A 721 13.61 6.01 14.80
C GLN A 721 15.01 5.55 15.27
N ARG A 722 15.91 6.49 15.60
CA ARG A 722 17.23 6.16 16.16
C ARG A 722 17.12 5.45 17.51
N GLY A 723 16.24 5.89 18.40
CA GLY A 723 15.99 5.25 19.69
C GLY A 723 15.47 3.81 19.52
N LEU A 724 14.52 3.60 18.62
CA LEU A 724 13.92 2.29 18.33
C LEU A 724 14.86 1.33 17.58
N ALA A 725 15.93 1.84 16.96
CA ALA A 725 16.95 1.00 16.35
C ALA A 725 17.70 0.16 17.42
N GLY A 726 17.88 0.71 18.62
CA GLY A 726 18.48 0.00 19.76
C GLY A 726 17.52 -0.97 20.48
N VAL A 727 16.21 -0.89 20.19
CA VAL A 727 15.20 -1.79 20.75
C VAL A 727 15.11 -3.04 19.88
N VAL A 728 15.27 -4.21 20.50
CA VAL A 728 15.09 -5.51 19.84
C VAL A 728 13.87 -6.21 20.43
N PRO A 729 12.67 -6.03 19.86
CA PRO A 729 11.51 -6.76 20.31
C PRO A 729 11.68 -8.26 20.01
N PRO A 730 11.07 -9.15 20.79
CA PRO A 730 11.16 -10.59 20.56
C PRO A 730 10.58 -10.95 19.19
N THR A 731 11.16 -11.96 18.53
CA THR A 731 10.67 -12.44 17.22
C THR A 731 9.24 -12.96 17.29
N VAL A 732 8.83 -13.48 18.45
CA VAL A 732 7.47 -13.95 18.74
C VAL A 732 7.09 -13.64 20.19
N PHE A 733 5.86 -13.20 20.42
CA PHE A 733 5.34 -12.95 21.77
C PHE A 733 3.81 -13.12 21.84
N SER A 734 3.29 -13.23 23.06
CA SER A 734 1.85 -13.24 23.34
C SER A 734 1.53 -12.29 24.49
N GLY A 735 0.66 -11.30 24.22
CA GLY A 735 0.26 -10.29 25.19
C GLY A 735 1.21 -9.10 25.16
N SER A 736 1.90 -8.84 26.27
CA SER A 736 2.94 -7.82 26.31
C SER A 736 4.29 -8.39 25.88
N TRP A 737 5.20 -7.53 25.41
CA TRP A 737 6.59 -7.90 25.12
C TRP A 737 7.56 -7.05 25.93
N GLN A 738 8.80 -7.52 26.06
CA GLN A 738 9.93 -6.80 26.64
C GLN A 738 11.10 -6.88 25.65
N PRO A 739 11.94 -5.83 25.52
CA PRO A 739 13.14 -5.90 24.70
C PRO A 739 13.98 -7.12 25.08
N THR A 740 14.35 -7.92 24.09
CA THR A 740 15.27 -9.03 24.29
C THR A 740 16.68 -8.50 24.51
N GLY A 741 17.44 -9.12 25.42
CA GLY A 741 18.83 -8.75 25.67
C GLY A 741 19.67 -8.85 24.39
N THR A 742 20.68 -7.99 24.29
CA THR A 742 21.59 -7.93 23.13
C THR A 742 22.61 -9.07 23.08
N SER A 743 22.81 -9.83 24.18
CA SER A 743 23.80 -10.90 24.25
C SER A 743 23.20 -12.28 23.96
N SER A 744 23.39 -12.77 22.73
CA SER A 744 23.53 -14.21 22.51
C SER A 744 25.00 -14.58 22.71
N PRO A 745 25.35 -15.67 23.40
CA PRO A 745 26.74 -16.10 23.48
C PRO A 745 27.27 -16.38 22.08
N ALA A 746 28.44 -15.83 21.76
CA ALA A 746 29.13 -16.13 20.52
C ALA A 746 29.51 -17.62 20.47
N LEU A 747 29.29 -18.26 19.33
CA LEU A 747 29.63 -19.67 19.13
C LEU A 747 31.15 -19.85 19.07
N ALA A 748 31.64 -20.88 19.75
CA ALA A 748 33.05 -21.28 19.75
C ALA A 748 33.36 -22.27 18.61
N GLY A 749 34.65 -22.54 18.37
CA GLY A 749 35.06 -23.58 17.42
C GLY A 749 34.49 -24.95 17.80
N GLY A 750 33.84 -25.61 16.83
CA GLY A 750 33.15 -26.88 17.01
C GLY A 750 31.65 -26.77 17.29
N ASP A 751 31.15 -25.58 17.64
CA ASP A 751 29.73 -25.36 17.88
C ASP A 751 28.92 -25.38 16.57
N THR A 752 27.65 -25.74 16.70
CA THR A 752 26.71 -25.85 15.58
C THR A 752 25.46 -25.02 15.82
N LEU A 753 25.08 -24.25 14.81
CA LEU A 753 23.78 -23.61 14.69
C LEU A 753 22.89 -24.38 13.69
N ARG A 754 21.58 -24.39 13.91
CA ARG A 754 20.63 -25.08 13.04
C ARG A 754 19.51 -24.14 12.60
N GLY A 755 19.10 -24.28 11.34
CA GLY A 755 17.85 -23.73 10.82
C GLY A 755 17.21 -24.71 9.85
N VAL A 756 16.54 -24.17 8.84
CA VAL A 756 15.85 -24.93 7.80
C VAL A 756 16.69 -24.92 6.53
N GLY A 757 17.18 -26.10 6.14
CA GLY A 757 17.84 -26.29 4.84
C GLY A 757 16.86 -26.07 3.69
N VAL A 758 17.26 -25.24 2.71
CA VAL A 758 16.40 -24.85 1.58
C VAL A 758 16.95 -25.33 0.25
N CYS A 759 18.25 -25.11 0.00
CA CYS A 759 18.92 -25.53 -1.21
C CYS A 759 20.23 -26.22 -0.83
N GLY A 760 20.39 -27.46 -1.28
CA GLY A 760 21.50 -28.32 -0.91
C GLY A 760 22.86 -27.83 -1.42
N GLY A 761 23.90 -28.39 -0.82
CA GLY A 761 25.29 -28.01 -1.08
C GLY A 761 26.01 -27.82 0.25
N ARG A 762 27.24 -28.34 0.34
CA ARG A 762 28.10 -28.19 1.52
C ARG A 762 29.30 -27.33 1.16
N VAL A 763 29.41 -26.18 1.78
CA VAL A 763 30.44 -25.18 1.46
C VAL A 763 31.11 -24.68 2.71
N ARG A 764 32.32 -24.12 2.55
CA ARG A 764 33.07 -23.45 3.60
C ARG A 764 33.36 -22.03 3.17
N GLY A 765 33.27 -21.09 4.10
CA GLY A 765 33.58 -19.70 3.85
C GLY A 765 33.60 -18.89 5.15
N ARG A 766 34.14 -17.68 5.08
CA ARG A 766 34.13 -16.74 6.21
C ARG A 766 32.76 -16.13 6.39
N VAL A 767 32.32 -15.98 7.63
CA VAL A 767 31.05 -15.31 7.97
C VAL A 767 31.15 -13.82 7.67
N ARG A 768 30.23 -13.32 6.86
CA ARG A 768 29.98 -11.89 6.68
C ARG A 768 28.57 -11.55 7.15
N ILE A 769 28.47 -10.70 8.16
CA ILE A 769 27.17 -10.14 8.58
C ILE A 769 26.81 -8.99 7.64
N VAL A 770 25.69 -9.11 6.92
CA VAL A 770 25.27 -8.17 5.89
C VAL A 770 23.99 -7.44 6.29
N ARG A 771 24.03 -6.12 6.21
CA ARG A 771 22.89 -5.19 6.32
C ARG A 771 22.68 -4.46 4.99
N PRO A 772 21.54 -3.79 4.76
CA PRO A 772 21.30 -3.07 3.51
C PRO A 772 22.46 -2.13 3.12
N GLU A 773 22.98 -1.39 4.10
CA GLU A 773 24.07 -0.44 3.97
C GLU A 773 25.47 -1.06 3.87
N THR A 774 25.64 -2.34 4.27
CA THR A 774 26.92 -3.05 4.26
C THR A 774 26.98 -4.18 3.25
N ILE A 775 26.02 -4.25 2.31
CA ILE A 775 26.01 -5.30 1.27
C ILE A 775 27.29 -5.30 0.44
N ASP A 776 27.91 -4.14 0.32
CA ASP A 776 29.14 -3.94 -0.42
C ASP A 776 30.39 -4.48 0.30
N ASP A 777 30.28 -4.92 1.55
CA ASP A 777 31.42 -5.48 2.27
C ASP A 777 31.65 -6.97 1.95
N LEU A 778 30.63 -7.64 1.39
CA LEU A 778 30.68 -9.06 1.07
C LEU A 778 31.74 -9.36 0.01
N GLN A 779 32.66 -10.26 0.32
CA GLN A 779 33.71 -10.70 -0.60
C GLN A 779 33.36 -12.01 -1.31
N PRO A 780 33.93 -12.28 -2.50
CA PRO A 780 33.74 -13.56 -3.19
C PRO A 780 34.12 -14.76 -2.33
N GLY A 781 33.22 -15.73 -2.22
CA GLY A 781 33.41 -16.96 -1.43
C GLY A 781 33.11 -16.83 0.07
N GLU A 782 32.71 -15.65 0.57
CA GLU A 782 32.20 -15.50 1.93
C GLU A 782 30.77 -16.05 2.07
N ILE A 783 30.38 -16.37 3.30
CA ILE A 783 29.02 -16.77 3.68
C ILE A 783 28.24 -15.52 4.04
N LEU A 784 27.21 -15.21 3.25
CA LEU A 784 26.30 -14.09 3.51
C LEU A 784 25.37 -14.48 4.67
N VAL A 785 25.52 -13.80 5.81
CA VAL A 785 24.64 -13.95 6.98
C VAL A 785 23.87 -12.64 7.18
N ALA A 786 22.54 -12.69 7.13
CA ALA A 786 21.69 -11.52 7.32
C ALA A 786 20.51 -11.82 8.25
N GLU A 787 19.92 -10.79 8.85
CA GLU A 787 18.67 -10.97 9.60
C GLU A 787 17.55 -11.38 8.66
N VAL A 788 17.43 -10.67 7.54
CA VAL A 788 16.45 -10.92 6.48
C VAL A 788 17.00 -10.42 5.14
N THR A 789 16.52 -10.99 4.05
CA THR A 789 16.93 -10.62 2.69
C THR A 789 15.71 -10.45 1.78
N ASP A 790 15.73 -9.42 0.96
CA ASP A 790 14.77 -9.23 -0.14
C ASP A 790 15.41 -9.55 -1.51
N VAL A 791 14.69 -9.24 -2.60
CA VAL A 791 15.19 -9.46 -3.97
C VAL A 791 16.40 -8.59 -4.29
N GLY A 792 16.55 -7.44 -3.63
CA GLY A 792 17.70 -6.56 -3.75
C GLY A 792 19.02 -7.25 -3.46
N TYR A 793 19.05 -8.19 -2.50
CA TYR A 793 20.27 -8.90 -2.12
C TYR A 793 20.72 -9.95 -3.15
N THR A 794 19.84 -10.37 -4.06
CA THR A 794 20.06 -11.56 -4.89
C THR A 794 21.22 -11.40 -5.86
N ALA A 795 21.56 -10.17 -6.28
CA ALA A 795 22.76 -9.90 -7.07
C ALA A 795 24.05 -10.32 -6.33
N ALA A 796 24.07 -10.19 -4.99
CA ALA A 796 25.19 -10.60 -4.16
C ALA A 796 25.32 -12.14 -4.06
N PHE A 797 24.25 -12.89 -4.32
CA PHE A 797 24.30 -14.36 -4.27
C PHE A 797 25.22 -14.93 -5.36
N CYS A 798 25.45 -14.19 -6.45
CA CYS A 798 26.37 -14.58 -7.53
C CYS A 798 27.82 -14.83 -7.06
N TYR A 799 28.22 -14.27 -5.92
CA TYR A 799 29.57 -14.43 -5.38
C TYR A 799 29.62 -14.87 -3.91
N ALA A 800 28.47 -15.07 -3.27
CA ALA A 800 28.39 -15.70 -1.96
C ALA A 800 28.60 -17.22 -2.07
N ALA A 801 29.33 -17.82 -1.12
CA ALA A 801 29.46 -19.28 -1.04
C ALA A 801 28.16 -19.94 -0.53
N ALA A 802 27.48 -19.31 0.43
CA ALA A 802 26.14 -19.67 0.90
C ALA A 802 25.39 -18.46 1.44
N VAL A 803 24.08 -18.61 1.58
CA VAL A 803 23.16 -17.62 2.17
C VAL A 803 22.55 -18.17 3.45
N VAL A 804 22.66 -17.42 4.54
CA VAL A 804 22.12 -17.73 5.86
C VAL A 804 21.25 -16.56 6.33
N THR A 805 19.99 -16.84 6.72
CA THR A 805 19.06 -15.80 7.21
C THR A 805 18.44 -16.18 8.56
N GLU A 806 18.33 -15.20 9.46
CA GLU A 806 17.65 -15.41 10.75
C GLU A 806 16.14 -15.56 10.59
N LEU A 807 15.54 -14.74 9.74
CA LEU A 807 14.12 -14.68 9.46
C LEU A 807 13.86 -15.12 8.02
N GLY A 808 12.97 -16.08 7.85
CA GLY A 808 12.55 -16.53 6.53
C GLY A 808 11.89 -17.90 6.57
N GLY A 809 10.99 -18.15 5.62
CA GLY A 809 10.43 -19.48 5.39
C GLY A 809 10.97 -20.15 4.11
N PRO A 810 10.69 -21.43 3.87
CA PRO A 810 11.01 -22.11 2.60
C PRO A 810 10.34 -21.50 1.35
N MET A 811 9.44 -20.54 1.54
CA MET A 811 8.74 -19.78 0.48
C MET A 811 9.14 -18.29 0.45
N SER A 812 10.18 -17.90 1.20
CA SER A 812 10.79 -16.56 1.15
C SER A 812 11.46 -16.30 -0.20
N HIS A 813 11.72 -15.03 -0.51
CA HIS A 813 12.40 -14.67 -1.76
C HIS A 813 13.79 -15.31 -1.87
N ALA A 814 14.60 -15.24 -0.81
CA ALA A 814 15.90 -15.91 -0.79
C ALA A 814 15.79 -17.41 -1.02
N ALA A 815 14.80 -18.07 -0.42
CA ALA A 815 14.60 -19.50 -0.60
C ALA A 815 14.19 -19.89 -2.03
N VAL A 816 13.36 -19.07 -2.70
CA VAL A 816 12.95 -19.31 -4.08
C VAL A 816 14.12 -19.10 -5.03
N VAL A 817 14.85 -17.99 -4.91
CA VAL A 817 16.00 -17.68 -5.78
C VAL A 817 17.14 -18.68 -5.58
N ALA A 818 17.47 -19.03 -4.32
CA ALA A 818 18.51 -20.01 -4.02
C ALA A 818 18.26 -21.36 -4.70
N ARG A 819 17.03 -21.87 -4.68
CA ARG A 819 16.67 -23.14 -5.34
C ARG A 819 16.69 -23.07 -6.86
N GLU A 820 16.33 -21.93 -7.43
CA GLU A 820 16.32 -21.75 -8.89
C GLU A 820 17.74 -21.69 -9.45
N PHE A 821 18.70 -21.13 -8.69
CA PHE A 821 20.09 -20.94 -9.13
C PHE A 821 21.11 -21.89 -8.49
N GLY A 822 20.70 -22.74 -7.55
CA GLY A 822 21.59 -23.70 -6.89
C GLY A 822 22.52 -23.09 -5.84
N PHE A 823 22.13 -21.97 -5.22
CA PHE A 823 22.91 -21.36 -4.14
C PHE A 823 22.64 -22.09 -2.81
N PRO A 824 23.66 -22.63 -2.10
CA PRO A 824 23.46 -23.23 -0.79
C PRO A 824 22.79 -22.25 0.18
N CYS A 825 21.67 -22.65 0.79
CA CYS A 825 20.83 -21.72 1.53
C CYS A 825 20.18 -22.36 2.77
N VAL A 826 20.29 -21.66 3.90
CA VAL A 826 19.66 -22.00 5.19
C VAL A 826 18.89 -20.78 5.71
N VAL A 827 17.64 -20.98 6.12
CA VAL A 827 16.75 -19.92 6.64
C VAL A 827 16.23 -20.27 8.03
N ASP A 828 15.60 -19.32 8.72
CA ASP A 828 15.09 -19.49 10.10
C ASP A 828 16.20 -19.87 11.09
N VAL A 829 17.39 -19.28 10.93
CA VAL A 829 18.55 -19.51 11.79
C VAL A 829 18.56 -18.46 12.92
N GLN A 830 17.69 -18.66 13.92
CA GLN A 830 17.46 -17.67 14.97
C GLN A 830 18.76 -17.22 15.66
N GLY A 831 19.02 -15.91 15.67
CA GLY A 831 20.20 -15.32 16.30
C GLY A 831 21.53 -15.52 15.56
N ALA A 832 21.52 -15.94 14.29
CA ALA A 832 22.74 -16.14 13.48
C ALA A 832 23.63 -14.90 13.41
N THR A 833 23.08 -13.71 13.20
CA THR A 833 23.81 -12.43 13.09
C THR A 833 24.49 -12.00 14.38
N LYS A 834 24.05 -12.54 15.52
CA LYS A 834 24.62 -12.27 16.85
C LYS A 834 25.56 -13.38 17.32
N SER A 835 25.23 -14.63 16.99
CA SER A 835 25.92 -15.81 17.54
C SER A 835 27.08 -16.26 16.65
N LEU A 836 27.03 -16.03 15.33
CA LEU A 836 28.14 -16.33 14.42
C LEU A 836 29.15 -15.17 14.44
N PRO A 837 30.41 -15.41 14.85
CA PRO A 837 31.40 -14.34 14.88
C PRO A 837 31.75 -13.88 13.45
N PRO A 838 31.76 -12.57 13.16
CA PRO A 838 32.23 -12.05 11.88
C PRO A 838 33.66 -12.55 11.55
N GLY A 839 33.89 -12.98 10.31
CA GLY A 839 35.20 -13.48 9.83
C GLY A 839 35.52 -14.93 10.20
N ALA A 840 34.74 -15.57 11.09
CA ALA A 840 34.90 -16.97 11.44
C ALA A 840 34.70 -17.88 10.22
N MET A 841 35.49 -18.95 10.13
CA MET A 841 35.33 -19.98 9.10
C MET A 841 34.22 -20.93 9.51
N VAL A 842 33.19 -21.05 8.69
CA VAL A 842 32.05 -21.94 8.95
C VAL A 842 31.86 -22.93 7.80
N GLU A 843 31.28 -24.07 8.12
CA GLU A 843 30.78 -25.04 7.15
C GLU A 843 29.25 -25.01 7.15
N VAL A 844 28.66 -24.72 6.01
CA VAL A 844 27.20 -24.63 5.84
C VAL A 844 26.74 -25.82 5.01
N ASP A 845 25.77 -26.57 5.53
CA ASP A 845 25.05 -27.61 4.80
C ASP A 845 23.62 -27.14 4.51
N GLY A 846 23.39 -26.71 3.26
CA GLY A 846 22.10 -26.20 2.82
C GLY A 846 20.99 -27.26 2.69
N ALA A 847 21.31 -28.56 2.79
CA ALA A 847 20.32 -29.64 2.76
C ALA A 847 19.82 -29.97 4.16
N THR A 848 20.72 -30.09 5.14
CA THR A 848 20.36 -30.41 6.54
C THR A 848 19.99 -29.16 7.35
N GLY A 849 20.42 -27.98 6.91
CA GLY A 849 20.24 -26.72 7.64
C GLY A 849 21.25 -26.52 8.76
N GLU A 850 22.37 -27.24 8.73
CA GLU A 850 23.39 -27.25 9.78
C GLU A 850 24.55 -26.29 9.43
N ILE A 851 24.95 -25.46 10.39
CA ILE A 851 26.04 -24.48 10.26
C ILE A 851 27.03 -24.75 11.38
N ARG A 852 28.22 -25.23 11.05
CA ARG A 852 29.25 -25.58 12.03
C ARG A 852 30.40 -24.57 11.99
N VAL A 853 30.76 -24.01 13.14
CA VAL A 853 31.94 -23.14 13.30
C VAL A 853 33.18 -24.03 13.28
N LEU A 854 34.07 -23.82 12.31
CA LEU A 854 35.31 -24.58 12.18
C LEU A 854 36.45 -23.88 12.91
N GLU A 855 36.65 -22.61 12.60
CA GLU A 855 37.74 -21.78 13.14
C GLU A 855 37.21 -20.38 13.44
N LEU A 856 37.59 -19.83 14.59
CA LEU A 856 37.30 -18.43 14.91
C LEU A 856 38.20 -17.52 14.06
N ALA A 857 37.76 -16.28 13.84
CA ALA A 857 38.64 -15.27 13.25
C ALA A 857 39.86 -15.10 14.16
N ALA A 858 41.07 -15.00 13.60
CA ALA A 858 42.23 -14.62 14.38
C ALA A 858 41.95 -13.21 14.95
N GLU A 859 42.11 -13.04 16.27
CA GLU A 859 42.06 -11.71 16.87
C GLU A 859 43.11 -10.85 16.18
N ASP A 860 42.67 -9.81 15.47
CA ASP A 860 43.54 -8.84 14.82
C ASP A 860 44.27 -8.05 15.93
N THR A 861 45.35 -8.63 16.43
CA THR A 861 46.25 -8.05 17.42
C THR A 861 47.18 -7.06 16.71
N ALA A 862 46.63 -6.07 15.99
CA ALA A 862 47.35 -4.88 15.50
C ALA A 862 46.45 -3.90 14.73
N ARG A 863 45.90 -2.87 15.40
CA ARG A 863 46.25 -1.44 15.20
C ARG A 863 45.21 -0.50 15.80
#